data_AF-A0A8S2P8C7-F1
#
_entry.id   AF-A0A8S2P8C7-F1
#
_cell.length_a   1.000
_cell.length_b   1.000
_cell.length_c   1.000
_cell.angle_alpha   90.00
_cell.angle_beta   90.00
_cell.angle_gamma   90.00
#
_symmetry.space_group_name_H-M   'P 1'
#
loop_
_entity.id
_entity.type
_entity.pdbx_description
1 polymer ?
#
loop_
_entity_poly.entity_id
_entity_poly.type
_entity_poly.pdbx_seq_one_letter_code
_entity_poly.pdbx_strand_id
1 'polypeptide(L)'
;MSNHSTAVLDYERHTNLAVNTKTADECRNLSELRREIDTIDHLIVKLIHHRLDYALAALKFKLDGKPIPDNRRIIQQLIQRREWAENYGLDRTFIESLFKSMIDWYMSQQIAYYKMLHPGDASAQFKICSLAELKAVECDLEWIDVLHYGQLLRSAYRKAEDLAEPILVSYTQKTPIFSDTLFSLFEQARRLALPHGFILAQPSQQFYMLALGSAQQFAVHQATLHSQEFHAKAKQMVEGDWQRLLVNGIVENCVGRNFAGHGPVLAGGLCFDHQNTHRSGKWSRFDDVSFVLPSIQFTHEDNQTYITFNTVITNCTNLEQEMQLIDSEIITLLEICHKLLKGAKQYADDISKPPCDLKSVLLSDPWKETVRDTITNIRVGDLEKVILVRETEFATDLPKITNHVTQSFTRLCTLYPSSYVFGVLRHGSCFSGVTSPPVVRLVENQLEVAALTSTDMGKNNENEPFSSSQQQREHDLVLDFVKHKLQPIIEGNSVMVSVKSTTLKLAANGRHVYALVRGTTRRETTLLDLVQALHPMPAVSGLPQSDALKLLREKENLDRGWVGAPIGWIDANGNGEFFVSLISALVSESSVALYAGCDIVAYSDPEDKLFETTLKMETMLSALGETQKDAGALRFSVLKIKMLRLSECKKLKGKVPPQEIDLGIMAVSNSTIGKISETESAMDGKGLTEVSRIQINIKHAAFKLNASLSNLNVKYAVSHEAALAECKNNIKSNYPNAKLRPIENTGLGPQMLVAGELDSSSIVICPPKAGVKYGLVMDHENLSDTTDNATFFGVLKLAD
;
A
#
# COMPACT_ATOMS: atom_id res chain seq x y z
N MET A 1 -39.50 -47.52 -31.02
CA MET A 1 -38.35 -47.82 -31.89
C MET A 1 -37.66 -46.51 -32.25
N SER A 2 -36.58 -46.19 -31.54
CA SER A 2 -35.51 -45.27 -31.98
C SER A 2 -34.34 -45.46 -31.01
N ASN A 3 -33.27 -46.06 -31.52
CA ASN A 3 -32.09 -46.53 -30.81
C ASN A 3 -31.38 -45.40 -30.04
N HIS A 4 -31.29 -45.55 -28.72
CA HIS A 4 -30.18 -45.00 -27.94
C HIS A 4 -29.23 -46.16 -27.64
N SER A 5 -28.27 -46.33 -28.53
CA SER A 5 -27.07 -47.13 -28.31
C SER A 5 -26.26 -46.46 -27.20
N THR A 6 -26.51 -46.85 -25.95
CA THR A 6 -25.56 -46.65 -24.86
C THR A 6 -24.22 -47.22 -25.29
N ALA A 7 -23.19 -46.37 -25.39
CA ALA A 7 -21.82 -46.82 -25.57
C ALA A 7 -21.47 -47.72 -24.38
N VAL A 8 -21.47 -49.04 -24.61
CA VAL A 8 -21.01 -50.03 -23.67
C VAL A 8 -19.54 -49.73 -23.39
N LEU A 9 -19.24 -49.37 -22.14
CA LEU A 9 -17.88 -49.12 -21.66
C LEU A 9 -17.01 -50.35 -21.94
N ASP A 10 -15.80 -50.15 -22.49
CA ASP A 10 -14.85 -51.18 -22.93
C ASP A 10 -14.36 -52.14 -21.81
N TYR A 11 -14.83 -51.97 -20.57
CA TYR A 11 -14.53 -52.84 -19.42
C TYR A 11 -15.24 -54.19 -19.47
N GLU A 12 -16.41 -54.30 -20.12
CA GLU A 12 -17.18 -55.55 -20.17
C GLU A 12 -16.52 -56.65 -21.03
N ARG A 13 -15.59 -56.29 -21.92
CA ARG A 13 -14.89 -57.25 -22.78
C ARG A 13 -13.86 -58.11 -22.05
N HIS A 14 -13.45 -57.74 -20.83
CA HIS A 14 -12.35 -58.41 -20.13
C HIS A 14 -12.76 -59.32 -18.97
N THR A 15 -14.04 -59.36 -18.58
CA THR A 15 -14.50 -60.22 -17.49
C THR A 15 -15.75 -60.99 -17.90
N ASN A 16 -15.55 -62.19 -18.43
CA ASN A 16 -16.60 -63.18 -18.60
C ASN A 16 -16.98 -63.77 -17.21
N LEU A 17 -17.57 -62.93 -16.35
CA LEU A 17 -18.04 -63.31 -15.01
C LEU A 17 -19.54 -63.59 -15.10
N ALA A 18 -19.92 -64.78 -15.56
CA ALA A 18 -21.26 -65.30 -15.30
C ALA A 18 -21.32 -65.62 -13.79
N VAL A 19 -21.85 -64.69 -12.99
CA VAL A 19 -21.78 -64.73 -11.53
C VAL A 19 -22.72 -65.77 -10.93
N ASN A 20 -23.92 -65.96 -11.50
CA ASN A 20 -24.95 -66.86 -10.96
C ASN A 20 -25.47 -67.85 -12.01
N THR A 21 -25.97 -68.99 -11.53
CA THR A 21 -26.63 -70.01 -12.36
C THR A 21 -28.14 -69.81 -12.46
N LYS A 22 -28.70 -68.99 -11.56
CA LYS A 22 -30.11 -68.59 -11.50
C LYS A 22 -30.25 -67.11 -11.16
N THR A 23 -31.27 -66.46 -11.70
CA THR A 23 -31.74 -65.14 -11.24
C THR A 23 -32.45 -65.27 -9.89
N ALA A 24 -32.65 -64.14 -9.19
CA ALA A 24 -33.33 -64.14 -7.89
C ALA A 24 -34.74 -64.76 -7.96
N ASP A 25 -35.47 -64.48 -9.05
CA ASP A 25 -36.84 -65.00 -9.27
C ASP A 25 -36.87 -66.48 -9.70
N GLU A 26 -35.77 -67.04 -10.16
CA GLU A 26 -35.65 -68.46 -10.55
C GLU A 26 -35.32 -69.39 -9.37
N CYS A 27 -34.97 -68.82 -8.21
CA CYS A 27 -34.69 -69.57 -6.99
C CYS A 27 -36.00 -70.08 -6.36
N ARG A 28 -36.13 -71.40 -6.19
CA ARG A 28 -37.40 -72.03 -5.78
C ARG A 28 -37.59 -72.10 -4.26
N ASN A 29 -36.52 -71.91 -3.50
CA ASN A 29 -36.54 -71.95 -2.04
C ASN A 29 -35.37 -71.15 -1.45
N LEU A 30 -35.44 -70.91 -0.13
CA LEU A 30 -34.46 -70.11 0.59
C LEU A 30 -33.03 -70.68 0.52
N SER A 31 -32.88 -72.02 0.43
CA SER A 31 -31.57 -72.65 0.33
C SER A 31 -30.90 -72.39 -1.02
N GLU A 32 -31.67 -72.37 -2.12
CA GLU A 32 -31.15 -71.98 -3.43
C GLU A 32 -30.75 -70.50 -3.45
N LEU A 33 -31.58 -69.62 -2.90
CA LEU A 33 -31.31 -68.18 -2.85
C LEU A 33 -30.05 -67.87 -2.02
N ARG A 34 -29.89 -68.52 -0.86
CA ARG A 34 -28.66 -68.42 -0.04
C ARG A 34 -27.43 -68.88 -0.81
N ARG A 35 -27.53 -69.99 -1.54
CA ARG A 35 -26.39 -70.52 -2.32
C ARG A 35 -25.94 -69.55 -3.41
N GLU A 36 -26.85 -68.89 -4.11
CA GLU A 36 -26.48 -67.87 -5.11
C GLU A 36 -25.90 -66.61 -4.43
N ILE A 37 -26.40 -66.20 -3.23
CA ILE A 37 -25.77 -65.12 -2.43
C ILE A 37 -24.35 -65.50 -2.00
N ASP A 38 -24.15 -66.69 -1.43
CA ASP A 38 -22.84 -67.18 -1.00
C ASP A 38 -21.83 -67.21 -2.18
N THR A 39 -22.33 -67.47 -3.40
CA THR A 39 -21.51 -67.45 -4.62
C THR A 39 -21.05 -66.03 -4.95
N ILE A 40 -21.94 -65.03 -4.83
CA ILE A 40 -21.60 -63.61 -4.98
C ILE A 40 -20.59 -63.18 -3.92
N ASP A 41 -20.82 -63.53 -2.66
CA ASP A 41 -19.94 -63.17 -1.55
C ASP A 41 -18.54 -63.77 -1.73
N HIS A 42 -18.46 -65.03 -2.17
CA HIS A 42 -17.19 -65.67 -2.50
C HIS A 42 -16.45 -64.94 -3.62
N LEU A 43 -17.17 -64.48 -4.65
CA LEU A 43 -16.58 -63.71 -5.74
C LEU A 43 -16.09 -62.33 -5.30
N ILE A 44 -16.82 -61.64 -4.41
CA ILE A 44 -16.37 -60.38 -3.81
C ILE A 44 -15.04 -60.59 -3.09
N VAL A 45 -14.95 -61.61 -2.24
CA VAL A 45 -13.71 -61.95 -1.52
C VAL A 45 -12.56 -62.27 -2.50
N LYS A 46 -12.84 -63.05 -3.54
CA LYS A 46 -11.85 -63.39 -4.58
C LYS A 46 -11.35 -62.15 -5.34
N LEU A 47 -12.23 -61.22 -5.67
CA LEU A 47 -11.86 -59.97 -6.36
C LEU A 47 -11.07 -59.03 -5.45
N ILE A 48 -11.40 -58.97 -4.16
CA ILE A 48 -10.63 -58.23 -3.16
C ILE A 48 -9.20 -58.78 -3.08
N HIS A 49 -9.03 -60.11 -3.05
CA HIS A 49 -7.73 -60.76 -3.11
C HIS A 49 -6.98 -60.42 -4.39
N HIS A 50 -7.60 -60.59 -5.56
CA HIS A 50 -6.94 -60.32 -6.85
C HIS A 50 -6.51 -58.85 -7.00
N ARG A 51 -7.30 -57.92 -6.45
CA ARG A 51 -6.92 -56.50 -6.37
C ARG A 51 -5.71 -56.26 -5.47
N LEU A 52 -5.54 -57.05 -4.40
CA LEU A 52 -4.33 -56.97 -3.54
C LEU A 52 -3.09 -57.29 -4.35
N ASP A 53 -3.14 -58.31 -5.22
CA ASP A 53 -2.00 -58.71 -6.07
C ASP A 53 -1.54 -57.54 -6.95
N TYR A 54 -2.47 -56.82 -7.57
CA TYR A 54 -2.15 -55.61 -8.34
C TYR A 54 -1.63 -54.46 -7.46
N ALA A 55 -2.21 -54.27 -6.27
CA ALA A 55 -1.75 -53.26 -5.33
C ALA A 55 -0.29 -53.52 -4.91
N LEU A 56 0.05 -54.76 -4.56
CA LEU A 56 1.43 -55.14 -4.22
C LEU A 56 2.36 -55.04 -5.45
N ALA A 57 1.92 -55.49 -6.62
CA ALA A 57 2.70 -55.39 -7.86
C ALA A 57 3.02 -53.94 -8.24
N ALA A 58 2.15 -52.98 -7.90
CA ALA A 58 2.38 -51.57 -8.15
C ALA A 58 3.65 -51.03 -7.47
N LEU A 59 4.12 -51.67 -6.38
CA LEU A 59 5.38 -51.31 -5.71
C LEU A 59 6.61 -51.42 -6.61
N LYS A 60 6.58 -52.30 -7.63
CA LYS A 60 7.67 -52.46 -8.60
C LYS A 60 7.94 -51.20 -9.43
N PHE A 61 6.94 -50.33 -9.56
CA PHE A 61 7.00 -49.11 -10.36
C PHE A 61 7.27 -47.86 -9.51
N LYS A 62 7.56 -48.01 -8.21
CA LYS A 62 7.55 -46.93 -7.21
C LYS A 62 8.95 -46.65 -6.62
N LEU A 63 9.99 -46.63 -7.45
CA LEU A 63 11.40 -46.59 -7.03
C LEU A 63 12.00 -45.19 -6.74
N ASP A 64 11.31 -44.08 -7.03
CA ASP A 64 11.93 -42.73 -7.03
C ASP A 64 11.36 -41.73 -6.01
N GLY A 65 11.38 -42.05 -4.71
CA GLY A 65 11.24 -41.06 -3.62
C GLY A 65 9.96 -40.21 -3.56
N LYS A 66 8.95 -40.45 -4.40
CA LYS A 66 7.69 -39.69 -4.41
C LYS A 66 6.72 -40.27 -3.37
N PRO A 67 6.11 -39.42 -2.51
CA PRO A 67 5.11 -39.88 -1.55
C PRO A 67 3.90 -40.46 -2.30
N ILE A 68 3.38 -41.58 -1.79
CA ILE A 68 2.13 -42.19 -2.26
C ILE A 68 1.15 -42.01 -1.11
N PRO A 69 -0.02 -41.42 -1.39
CA PRO A 69 -0.78 -41.51 -2.63
C PRO A 69 -0.77 -40.27 -3.54
N ASP A 70 -1.01 -40.51 -4.83
CA ASP A 70 -1.62 -39.51 -5.70
C ASP A 70 -3.05 -39.28 -5.23
N ASN A 71 -3.23 -38.26 -4.39
CA ASN A 71 -4.53 -37.88 -3.84
C ASN A 71 -5.57 -37.63 -4.94
N ARG A 72 -5.13 -37.16 -6.12
CA ARG A 72 -6.00 -36.93 -7.29
C ARG A 72 -6.61 -38.25 -7.75
N ARG A 73 -5.79 -39.29 -7.87
CA ARG A 73 -6.24 -40.63 -8.26
C ARG A 73 -7.16 -41.29 -7.24
N ILE A 74 -7.00 -41.03 -5.94
CA ILE A 74 -7.91 -41.57 -4.91
C ILE A 74 -9.26 -40.84 -4.95
N ILE A 75 -9.25 -39.51 -5.03
CA ILE A 75 -10.46 -38.70 -5.11
C ILE A 75 -11.26 -39.06 -6.37
N GLN A 76 -10.60 -39.08 -7.54
CA GLN A 76 -11.20 -39.53 -8.79
C GLN A 76 -11.77 -40.93 -8.70
N GLN A 77 -11.05 -41.85 -8.03
CA GLN A 77 -11.58 -43.19 -7.83
C GLN A 77 -12.88 -43.13 -7.01
N LEU A 78 -12.89 -42.48 -5.84
CA LEU A 78 -14.07 -42.43 -4.98
C LEU A 78 -15.28 -41.77 -5.67
N ILE A 79 -15.06 -40.69 -6.44
CA ILE A 79 -16.11 -40.05 -7.25
C ILE A 79 -16.70 -41.05 -8.24
N GLN A 80 -15.85 -41.75 -9.00
CA GLN A 80 -16.29 -42.76 -9.96
C GLN A 80 -17.07 -43.92 -9.28
N ARG A 81 -16.75 -44.29 -8.03
CA ARG A 81 -17.50 -45.35 -7.32
C ARG A 81 -18.87 -44.86 -6.87
N ARG A 82 -19.02 -43.57 -6.57
CA ARG A 82 -20.33 -42.95 -6.28
C ARG A 82 -21.21 -42.94 -7.52
N GLU A 83 -20.64 -42.66 -8.69
CA GLU A 83 -21.36 -42.72 -9.97
C GLU A 83 -21.79 -44.15 -10.30
N TRP A 84 -20.91 -45.14 -10.09
CA TRP A 84 -21.30 -46.54 -10.22
C TRP A 84 -22.40 -46.93 -9.24
N ALA A 85 -22.30 -46.49 -7.97
CA ALA A 85 -23.35 -46.73 -6.98
C ALA A 85 -24.70 -46.21 -7.47
N GLU A 86 -24.74 -44.99 -8.00
CA GLU A 86 -25.95 -44.40 -8.58
C GLU A 86 -26.49 -45.20 -9.78
N ASN A 87 -25.62 -45.60 -10.71
CA ASN A 87 -26.02 -46.39 -11.89
C ASN A 87 -26.62 -47.75 -11.52
N TYR A 88 -26.20 -48.33 -10.39
CA TYR A 88 -26.72 -49.60 -9.87
C TYR A 88 -27.80 -49.43 -8.79
N GLY A 89 -28.26 -48.19 -8.52
CA GLY A 89 -29.31 -47.91 -7.53
C GLY A 89 -28.89 -48.14 -6.06
N LEU A 90 -27.60 -48.06 -5.76
CA LEU A 90 -27.01 -48.25 -4.43
C LEU A 90 -26.80 -46.91 -3.70
N ASP A 91 -26.80 -46.95 -2.36
CA ASP A 91 -26.51 -45.76 -1.55
C ASP A 91 -25.06 -45.28 -1.76
N ARG A 92 -24.92 -44.01 -2.17
CA ARG A 92 -23.62 -43.43 -2.54
C ARG A 92 -22.68 -43.36 -1.34
N THR A 93 -23.21 -43.05 -0.16
CA THR A 93 -22.43 -42.87 1.08
C THR A 93 -21.87 -44.20 1.57
N PHE A 94 -22.67 -45.26 1.52
CA PHE A 94 -22.29 -46.62 1.87
C PHE A 94 -21.17 -47.12 0.96
N ILE A 95 -21.32 -47.00 -0.37
CA ILE A 95 -20.29 -47.44 -1.32
C ILE A 95 -19.00 -46.63 -1.15
N GLU A 96 -19.10 -45.31 -0.98
CA GLU A 96 -17.93 -44.49 -0.71
C GLU A 96 -17.20 -44.90 0.58
N SER A 97 -17.95 -45.17 1.67
CA SER A 97 -17.38 -45.65 2.93
C SER A 97 -16.69 -47.01 2.79
N LEU A 98 -17.32 -47.96 2.10
CA LEU A 98 -16.77 -49.28 1.85
C LEU A 98 -15.43 -49.21 1.09
N PHE A 99 -15.38 -48.39 0.02
CA PHE A 99 -14.15 -48.23 -0.77
C PHE A 99 -13.06 -47.46 -0.03
N LYS A 100 -13.40 -46.48 0.82
CA LYS A 100 -12.44 -45.84 1.73
C LYS A 100 -11.78 -46.87 2.65
N SER A 101 -12.58 -47.68 3.35
CA SER A 101 -12.07 -48.74 4.24
C SER A 101 -11.20 -49.75 3.50
N MET A 102 -11.59 -50.15 2.28
CA MET A 102 -10.76 -51.03 1.46
C MET A 102 -9.43 -50.36 1.10
N ILE A 103 -9.43 -49.12 0.61
CA ILE A 103 -8.20 -48.38 0.26
C ILE A 103 -7.25 -48.33 1.45
N ASP A 104 -7.73 -47.97 2.64
CA ASP A 104 -6.93 -47.92 3.87
C ASP A 104 -6.32 -49.29 4.21
N TRP A 105 -7.08 -50.38 4.02
CA TRP A 105 -6.58 -51.72 4.23
C TRP A 105 -5.48 -52.10 3.22
N TYR A 106 -5.68 -51.87 1.92
CA TYR A 106 -4.67 -52.18 0.89
C TYR A 106 -3.36 -51.40 1.09
N MET A 107 -3.47 -50.13 1.48
CA MET A 107 -2.31 -49.30 1.81
C MET A 107 -1.52 -49.89 2.98
N SER A 108 -2.22 -50.33 4.03
CA SER A 108 -1.61 -50.99 5.18
C SER A 108 -0.88 -52.28 4.77
N GLN A 109 -1.46 -53.08 3.87
CA GLN A 109 -0.82 -54.31 3.34
C GLN A 109 0.43 -53.99 2.51
N GLN A 110 0.39 -52.96 1.66
CA GLN A 110 1.56 -52.51 0.89
C GLN A 110 2.72 -52.10 1.80
N ILE A 111 2.43 -51.38 2.88
CA ILE A 111 3.43 -50.98 3.88
C ILE A 111 4.07 -52.21 4.54
N ALA A 112 3.27 -53.17 4.98
CA ALA A 112 3.76 -54.39 5.60
C ALA A 112 4.63 -55.22 4.64
N TYR A 113 4.18 -55.39 3.40
CA TYR A 113 4.91 -56.13 2.37
C TYR A 113 6.25 -55.47 1.99
N TYR A 114 6.28 -54.14 1.89
CA TYR A 114 7.52 -53.40 1.64
C TYR A 114 8.53 -53.60 2.77
N LYS A 115 8.10 -53.46 4.04
CA LYS A 115 8.96 -53.70 5.21
C LYS A 115 9.55 -55.11 5.24
N MET A 116 8.80 -56.11 4.79
CA MET A 116 9.26 -57.49 4.68
C MET A 116 10.35 -57.66 3.62
N LEU A 117 10.24 -56.96 2.48
CA LEU A 117 11.23 -57.02 1.40
C LEU A 117 12.53 -56.25 1.71
N HIS A 118 12.47 -55.24 2.59
CA HIS A 118 13.58 -54.36 2.92
C HIS A 118 13.86 -54.26 4.45
N PRO A 119 14.28 -55.36 5.10
CA PRO A 119 14.38 -55.45 6.56
C PRO A 119 15.54 -54.63 7.20
N GLY A 120 16.38 -53.93 6.42
CA GLY A 120 17.58 -53.22 6.89
C GLY A 120 17.68 -51.74 6.53
N ASP A 121 16.70 -51.16 5.83
CA ASP A 121 16.74 -49.77 5.38
C ASP A 121 16.02 -48.84 6.37
N ALA A 122 16.73 -48.41 7.42
CA ALA A 122 16.20 -47.44 8.39
C ALA A 122 16.26 -45.98 7.89
N SER A 123 16.92 -45.73 6.76
CA SER A 123 17.19 -44.39 6.21
C SER A 123 16.29 -44.01 5.03
N ALA A 124 15.65 -44.95 4.36
CA ALA A 124 14.70 -44.65 3.30
C ALA A 124 13.37 -44.16 3.90
N GLN A 125 13.26 -42.84 4.09
CA GLN A 125 12.00 -42.15 4.38
C GLN A 125 11.05 -42.22 3.17
N PHE A 126 10.57 -43.41 2.82
CA PHE A 126 9.38 -43.55 1.98
C PHE A 126 8.15 -43.39 2.87
N LYS A 127 7.66 -42.16 2.97
CA LYS A 127 6.47 -41.80 3.74
C LYS A 127 5.22 -42.24 2.93
N ILE A 128 4.77 -43.48 3.15
CA ILE A 128 3.46 -43.93 2.68
C ILE A 128 2.46 -43.57 3.77
N CYS A 129 1.76 -42.45 3.60
CA CYS A 129 0.75 -41.98 4.55
C CYS A 129 -0.58 -42.71 4.29
N SER A 130 -1.27 -43.16 5.34
CA SER A 130 -2.68 -43.60 5.26
C SER A 130 -3.61 -42.43 4.89
N LEU A 131 -4.83 -42.71 4.40
CA LEU A 131 -5.80 -41.66 4.06
C LEU A 131 -6.16 -40.78 5.27
N ALA A 132 -6.21 -41.40 6.46
CA ALA A 132 -6.42 -40.71 7.73
C ALA A 132 -5.21 -39.84 8.12
N GLU A 133 -3.97 -40.32 7.93
CA GLU A 133 -2.77 -39.52 8.13
C GLU A 133 -2.67 -38.39 7.11
N LEU A 134 -3.08 -38.55 5.86
CA LEU A 134 -3.05 -37.45 4.88
C LEU A 134 -4.07 -36.35 5.18
N LYS A 135 -5.22 -36.73 5.73
CA LYS A 135 -6.21 -35.77 6.24
C LYS A 135 -5.71 -35.07 7.50
N ALA A 136 -5.05 -35.80 8.39
CA ALA A 136 -4.62 -35.29 9.70
C ALA A 136 -3.24 -34.62 9.71
N VAL A 137 -2.36 -34.89 8.74
CA VAL A 137 -0.93 -34.55 8.86
C VAL A 137 -0.54 -33.20 8.26
N GLU A 138 -1.34 -32.49 7.45
CA GLU A 138 -0.79 -31.22 6.92
C GLU A 138 -1.72 -30.03 6.59
N CYS A 139 -3.05 -30.14 6.47
CA CYS A 139 -3.79 -29.01 5.87
C CYS A 139 -4.47 -28.02 6.83
N ASP A 140 -5.07 -28.37 7.97
CA ASP A 140 -5.92 -27.41 8.74
C ASP A 140 -6.91 -26.62 7.84
N LEU A 141 -7.35 -27.19 6.71
CA LEU A 141 -8.17 -26.53 5.67
C LEU A 141 -9.61 -27.08 5.63
N GLU A 142 -10.05 -27.85 6.62
CA GLU A 142 -11.39 -28.44 6.65
C GLU A 142 -12.52 -27.41 6.62
N TRP A 143 -12.22 -26.16 6.99
CA TRP A 143 -13.13 -25.03 6.92
C TRP A 143 -13.35 -24.50 5.49
N ILE A 144 -12.61 -25.00 4.47
CA ILE A 144 -12.85 -24.66 3.07
C ILE A 144 -13.91 -25.59 2.47
N ASP A 145 -15.06 -25.04 2.06
CA ASP A 145 -16.11 -25.81 1.39
C ASP A 145 -15.78 -26.08 -0.10
N VAL A 146 -14.91 -27.06 -0.32
CA VAL A 146 -14.49 -27.50 -1.65
C VAL A 146 -15.60 -28.16 -2.45
N LEU A 147 -16.59 -28.76 -1.78
CA LEU A 147 -17.72 -29.41 -2.46
C LEU A 147 -18.62 -28.35 -3.08
N HIS A 148 -18.94 -27.30 -2.32
CA HIS A 148 -19.72 -26.19 -2.80
C HIS A 148 -18.98 -25.41 -3.89
N TYR A 149 -17.70 -25.09 -3.69
CA TYR A 149 -16.90 -24.42 -4.71
C TYR A 149 -16.84 -25.22 -6.02
N GLY A 150 -16.68 -26.55 -5.95
CA GLY A 150 -16.71 -27.41 -7.14
C GLY A 150 -18.06 -27.42 -7.88
N GLN A 151 -19.18 -27.25 -7.17
CA GLN A 151 -20.50 -27.10 -7.81
C GLN A 151 -20.64 -25.77 -8.54
N LEU A 152 -20.08 -24.69 -7.99
CA LEU A 152 -20.04 -23.39 -8.65
C LEU A 152 -19.18 -23.43 -9.92
N LEU A 153 -18.00 -24.06 -9.86
CA LEU A 153 -17.13 -24.27 -11.03
C LEU A 153 -17.84 -25.08 -12.12
N ARG A 154 -18.52 -26.17 -11.76
CA ARG A 154 -19.32 -26.99 -12.69
C ARG A 154 -20.42 -26.17 -13.38
N SER A 155 -21.11 -25.33 -12.61
CA SER A 155 -22.15 -24.45 -13.14
C SER A 155 -21.57 -23.40 -14.09
N ALA A 156 -20.37 -22.90 -13.81
CA ALA A 156 -19.68 -21.95 -14.66
C ALA A 156 -19.18 -22.56 -15.98
N TYR A 157 -18.68 -23.81 -15.99
CA TYR A 157 -18.30 -24.48 -17.24
C TYR A 157 -19.48 -24.63 -18.19
N ARG A 158 -20.64 -25.07 -17.68
CA ARG A 158 -21.88 -25.15 -18.47
C ARG A 158 -22.30 -23.78 -19.02
N LYS A 159 -22.26 -22.75 -18.16
CA LYS A 159 -22.60 -21.38 -18.57
C LYS A 159 -21.61 -20.81 -19.60
N ALA A 160 -20.33 -21.14 -19.49
CA ALA A 160 -19.30 -20.73 -20.43
C ALA A 160 -19.48 -21.41 -21.80
N GLU A 161 -19.91 -22.67 -21.81
CA GLU A 161 -20.28 -23.41 -23.02
C GLU A 161 -21.51 -22.80 -23.70
N ASP A 162 -22.58 -22.55 -22.95
CA ASP A 162 -23.84 -22.00 -23.45
C ASP A 162 -23.68 -20.58 -24.04
N LEU A 163 -22.86 -19.74 -23.40
CA LEU A 163 -22.68 -18.33 -23.79
C LEU A 163 -21.48 -18.10 -24.70
N ALA A 164 -20.58 -19.07 -24.84
CA ALA A 164 -19.28 -18.93 -25.52
C ALA A 164 -18.45 -17.74 -24.99
N GLU A 165 -18.57 -17.42 -23.70
CA GLU A 165 -17.90 -16.31 -23.03
C GLU A 165 -17.21 -16.79 -21.74
N PRO A 166 -16.14 -16.13 -21.28
CA PRO A 166 -15.54 -16.42 -19.98
C PRO A 166 -16.50 -16.14 -18.82
N ILE A 167 -16.53 -17.03 -17.83
CA ILE A 167 -17.39 -16.92 -16.65
C ILE A 167 -16.54 -16.76 -15.40
N LEU A 168 -16.72 -15.65 -14.68
CA LEU A 168 -16.16 -15.46 -13.35
C LEU A 168 -16.91 -16.32 -12.33
N VAL A 169 -16.19 -17.08 -11.52
CA VAL A 169 -16.67 -17.70 -10.29
C VAL A 169 -16.00 -16.98 -9.13
N SER A 170 -16.80 -16.39 -8.24
CA SER A 170 -16.35 -15.74 -7.01
C SER A 170 -17.10 -16.31 -5.81
N TYR A 171 -16.39 -16.98 -4.91
CA TYR A 171 -16.98 -17.60 -3.72
C TYR A 171 -16.36 -17.04 -2.45
N THR A 172 -17.18 -16.40 -1.61
CA THR A 172 -16.77 -15.82 -0.32
C THR A 172 -17.35 -16.60 0.84
N GLN A 173 -16.48 -17.02 1.76
CA GLN A 173 -16.85 -17.71 3.00
C GLN A 173 -16.08 -17.14 4.20
N LYS A 174 -16.55 -17.44 5.42
CA LYS A 174 -15.81 -17.12 6.66
C LYS A 174 -14.58 -17.99 6.79
N THR A 175 -13.53 -17.46 7.42
CA THR A 175 -12.29 -18.19 7.71
C THR A 175 -11.86 -18.02 9.16
N PRO A 176 -11.25 -19.04 9.80
CA PRO A 176 -10.68 -18.92 11.15
C PRO A 176 -9.38 -18.11 11.20
N ILE A 177 -8.89 -17.58 10.07
CA ILE A 177 -7.65 -16.80 9.99
C ILE A 177 -7.84 -15.43 10.65
N PHE A 178 -6.93 -15.07 11.54
CA PHE A 178 -6.94 -13.79 12.23
C PHE A 178 -6.23 -12.69 11.42
N SER A 179 -6.55 -11.42 11.71
CA SER A 179 -6.02 -10.26 10.99
C SER A 179 -4.51 -10.08 11.12
N ASP A 180 -3.93 -10.48 12.26
CA ASP A 180 -2.48 -10.48 12.51
C ASP A 180 -1.69 -11.38 11.55
N THR A 181 -2.34 -12.38 10.98
CA THR A 181 -1.74 -13.38 10.09
C THR A 181 -1.65 -12.87 8.64
N LEU A 182 -2.40 -11.82 8.27
CA LEU A 182 -2.46 -11.31 6.89
C LEU A 182 -1.11 -10.78 6.40
N PHE A 183 -0.32 -10.12 7.26
CA PHE A 183 1.02 -9.66 6.91
C PHE A 183 1.94 -10.85 6.61
N SER A 184 1.92 -11.89 7.46
CA SER A 184 2.69 -13.12 7.25
C SER A 184 2.28 -13.85 5.96
N LEU A 185 0.99 -13.84 5.59
CA LEU A 185 0.52 -14.40 4.33
C LEU A 185 1.06 -13.63 3.11
N PHE A 186 1.12 -12.31 3.18
CA PHE A 186 1.74 -11.49 2.13
C PHE A 186 3.23 -11.81 1.95
N GLU A 187 3.97 -12.03 3.05
CA GLU A 187 5.37 -12.48 2.99
C GLU A 187 5.51 -13.81 2.25
N GLN A 188 4.64 -14.77 2.61
CA GLN A 188 4.71 -16.10 2.02
C GLN A 188 4.32 -16.08 0.54
N ALA A 189 3.36 -15.24 0.15
CA ALA A 189 3.05 -15.04 -1.25
C ALA A 189 4.28 -14.57 -2.04
N ARG A 190 5.05 -13.62 -1.48
CA ARG A 190 6.30 -13.14 -2.06
C ARG A 190 7.36 -14.23 -2.15
N ARG A 191 7.52 -15.06 -1.10
CA ARG A 191 8.48 -16.19 -1.06
C ARG A 191 8.11 -17.33 -2.02
N LEU A 192 6.82 -17.59 -2.21
CA LEU A 192 6.29 -18.51 -3.21
C LEU A 192 6.35 -17.94 -4.63
N ALA A 193 6.92 -16.74 -4.80
CA ALA A 193 7.01 -16.03 -6.07
C ALA A 193 5.66 -15.86 -6.77
N LEU A 194 4.59 -15.65 -6.00
CA LEU A 194 3.31 -15.26 -6.58
C LEU A 194 3.49 -13.94 -7.33
N PRO A 195 3.01 -13.84 -8.59
CA PRO A 195 3.33 -12.71 -9.46
C PRO A 195 2.63 -11.42 -9.01
N HIS A 196 1.51 -11.54 -8.30
CA HIS A 196 0.67 -10.41 -7.92
C HIS A 196 0.27 -10.51 -6.46
N GLY A 197 0.27 -9.36 -5.80
CA GLY A 197 -0.25 -9.20 -4.46
C GLY A 197 -0.64 -7.75 -4.19
N PHE A 198 -1.58 -7.56 -3.29
CA PHE A 198 -2.00 -6.26 -2.80
C PHE A 198 -2.38 -6.40 -1.33
N ILE A 199 -1.95 -5.44 -0.52
CA ILE A 199 -2.34 -5.35 0.88
C ILE A 199 -2.71 -3.93 1.22
N LEU A 200 -3.78 -3.75 1.99
CA LEU A 200 -4.26 -2.48 2.50
C LEU A 200 -4.68 -2.68 3.96
N ALA A 201 -4.22 -1.80 4.84
CA ALA A 201 -4.56 -1.83 6.26
C ALA A 201 -4.91 -0.44 6.76
N GLN A 202 -6.00 -0.33 7.51
CA GLN A 202 -6.39 0.83 8.29
C GLN A 202 -6.65 0.32 9.73
N PRO A 203 -5.64 0.41 10.63
CA PRO A 203 -5.72 -0.23 11.94
C PRO A 203 -6.81 0.35 12.86
N SER A 204 -7.03 1.67 12.86
CA SER A 204 -8.02 2.32 13.75
C SER A 204 -9.48 1.98 13.43
N GLN A 205 -9.77 1.58 12.20
CA GLN A 205 -11.07 1.13 11.69
C GLN A 205 -11.12 -0.41 11.65
N GLN A 206 -10.07 -1.10 12.08
CA GLN A 206 -9.95 -2.56 12.03
C GLN A 206 -10.19 -3.13 10.63
N PHE A 207 -9.81 -2.41 9.59
CA PHE A 207 -10.00 -2.82 8.20
C PHE A 207 -8.68 -3.34 7.62
N TYR A 208 -8.71 -4.56 7.07
CA TYR A 208 -7.57 -5.14 6.37
C TYR A 208 -8.04 -5.87 5.11
N MET A 209 -7.33 -5.67 4.01
CA MET A 209 -7.54 -6.38 2.75
C MET A 209 -6.22 -6.95 2.27
N LEU A 210 -6.22 -8.23 1.93
CA LEU A 210 -5.09 -8.93 1.34
C LEU A 210 -5.56 -9.66 0.09
N ALA A 211 -5.01 -9.32 -1.06
CA ALA A 211 -5.34 -9.91 -2.35
C ALA A 211 -4.07 -10.57 -2.94
N LEU A 212 -4.14 -11.84 -3.31
CA LEU A 212 -3.01 -12.67 -3.69
C LEU A 212 -3.28 -13.44 -4.99
N GLY A 213 -2.23 -13.60 -5.80
CA GLY A 213 -2.34 -14.29 -7.08
C GLY A 213 -3.11 -13.47 -8.11
N SER A 214 -3.56 -14.13 -9.18
CA SER A 214 -4.16 -13.46 -10.33
C SER A 214 -5.09 -14.43 -11.06
N ALA A 215 -6.40 -14.21 -10.93
CA ALA A 215 -7.41 -14.87 -11.74
C ALA A 215 -7.59 -14.15 -13.09
N GLN A 216 -7.48 -12.82 -13.11
CA GLN A 216 -7.55 -11.99 -14.32
C GLN A 216 -6.72 -10.72 -14.13
N GLN A 217 -6.07 -10.24 -15.19
CA GLN A 217 -5.29 -9.01 -15.20
C GLN A 217 -5.86 -8.02 -16.20
N PHE A 218 -5.76 -6.74 -15.86
CA PHE A 218 -6.14 -5.61 -16.71
C PHE A 218 -4.95 -4.64 -16.70
N ALA A 219 -4.15 -4.66 -17.76
CA ALA A 219 -2.90 -3.92 -17.82
C ALA A 219 -2.70 -3.15 -19.12
N VAL A 220 -2.20 -1.90 -19.02
CA VAL A 220 -1.74 -1.11 -20.17
C VAL A 220 -0.26 -0.81 -19.97
N HIS A 221 0.59 -1.40 -20.81
CA HIS A 221 2.04 -1.19 -20.76
C HIS A 221 2.47 -0.02 -21.64
N GLN A 222 3.26 0.90 -21.06
CA GLN A 222 3.99 1.99 -21.75
C GLN A 222 3.20 2.64 -22.89
N ALA A 223 2.03 3.18 -22.56
CA ALA A 223 1.20 3.78 -23.58
C ALA A 223 1.81 5.10 -24.05
N THR A 224 2.17 5.19 -25.33
CA THR A 224 2.50 6.46 -26.01
C THR A 224 1.27 7.21 -26.50
N LEU A 225 0.10 6.90 -25.93
CA LEU A 225 -1.19 7.45 -26.34
C LEU A 225 -1.35 8.91 -25.88
N HIS A 226 -2.15 9.68 -26.61
CA HIS A 226 -2.61 10.97 -26.09
C HIS A 226 -3.46 10.77 -24.83
N SER A 227 -3.45 11.74 -23.90
CA SER A 227 -4.10 11.57 -22.59
C SER A 227 -5.56 11.14 -22.67
N GLN A 228 -6.37 11.67 -23.58
CA GLN A 228 -7.78 11.26 -23.70
C GLN A 228 -7.91 9.79 -24.13
N GLU A 229 -7.08 9.36 -25.09
CA GLU A 229 -7.06 7.97 -25.58
C GLU A 229 -6.55 6.99 -24.53
N PHE A 230 -5.53 7.39 -23.77
CA PHE A 230 -5.00 6.62 -22.64
C PHE A 230 -6.10 6.30 -21.62
N HIS A 231 -6.80 7.34 -21.15
CA HIS A 231 -7.86 7.16 -20.15
C HIS A 231 -9.07 6.41 -20.71
N ALA A 232 -9.46 6.67 -21.97
CA ALA A 232 -10.55 5.94 -22.61
C ALA A 232 -10.22 4.44 -22.73
N LYS A 233 -8.99 4.10 -23.12
CA LYS A 233 -8.52 2.70 -23.18
C LYS A 233 -8.45 2.06 -21.79
N ALA A 234 -7.92 2.79 -20.80
CA ALA A 234 -7.88 2.33 -19.42
C ALA A 234 -9.28 2.05 -18.88
N LYS A 235 -10.23 2.96 -19.11
CA LYS A 235 -11.64 2.79 -18.71
C LYS A 235 -12.29 1.60 -19.42
N GLN A 236 -12.16 1.52 -20.74
CA GLN A 236 -12.74 0.42 -21.52
C GLN A 236 -12.21 -0.94 -21.05
N MET A 237 -10.91 -1.06 -20.84
CA MET A 237 -10.29 -2.30 -20.41
C MET A 237 -10.62 -2.63 -18.96
N VAL A 238 -10.47 -1.69 -18.03
CA VAL A 238 -10.67 -1.99 -16.60
C VAL A 238 -12.14 -2.11 -16.26
N GLU A 239 -13.02 -1.23 -16.76
CA GLU A 239 -14.44 -1.29 -16.41
C GLU A 239 -15.25 -2.12 -17.40
N GLY A 240 -15.00 -1.97 -18.70
CA GLY A 240 -15.75 -2.72 -19.71
C GLY A 240 -15.53 -4.22 -19.58
N ASP A 241 -14.28 -4.67 -19.47
CA ASP A 241 -13.96 -6.10 -19.36
C ASP A 241 -14.38 -6.63 -17.98
N TRP A 242 -14.24 -5.82 -16.93
CA TRP A 242 -14.71 -6.16 -15.59
C TRP A 242 -16.23 -6.35 -15.52
N GLN A 243 -16.99 -5.40 -16.05
CA GLN A 243 -18.45 -5.50 -16.10
C GLN A 243 -18.89 -6.71 -16.93
N ARG A 244 -18.21 -7.02 -18.04
CA ARG A 244 -18.48 -8.24 -18.81
C ARG A 244 -18.31 -9.50 -17.97
N LEU A 245 -17.25 -9.60 -17.16
CA LEU A 245 -17.05 -10.73 -16.26
C LEU A 245 -18.12 -10.82 -15.17
N LEU A 246 -18.59 -9.67 -14.66
CA LEU A 246 -19.61 -9.62 -13.62
C LEU A 246 -21.02 -9.98 -14.11
N VAL A 247 -21.43 -9.50 -15.29
CA VAL A 247 -22.79 -9.68 -15.83
C VAL A 247 -23.19 -11.16 -15.89
N ASN A 248 -22.26 -12.01 -16.35
CA ASN A 248 -22.47 -13.44 -16.46
C ASN A 248 -21.78 -14.24 -15.35
N GLY A 249 -21.11 -13.58 -14.41
CA GLY A 249 -20.41 -14.23 -13.31
C GLY A 249 -21.34 -14.95 -12.32
N ILE A 250 -20.80 -15.96 -11.66
CA ILE A 250 -21.40 -16.65 -10.51
C ILE A 250 -20.72 -16.09 -9.27
N VAL A 251 -21.37 -15.13 -8.62
CA VAL A 251 -20.86 -14.47 -7.41
C VAL A 251 -21.71 -14.90 -6.21
N GLU A 252 -21.11 -15.67 -5.31
CA GLU A 252 -21.73 -16.07 -4.06
C GLU A 252 -20.97 -15.45 -2.88
N ASN A 253 -21.62 -14.52 -2.19
CA ASN A 253 -21.03 -13.77 -1.09
C ASN A 253 -21.85 -13.92 0.19
N CYS A 254 -21.29 -14.62 1.19
CA CYS A 254 -21.97 -14.85 2.47
C CYS A 254 -22.13 -13.59 3.36
N VAL A 255 -21.46 -12.49 3.02
CA VAL A 255 -21.51 -11.22 3.78
C VAL A 255 -22.72 -10.36 3.34
N GLY A 256 -23.35 -10.69 2.20
CA GLY A 256 -24.41 -9.89 1.59
C GLY A 256 -23.88 -8.73 0.75
N ARG A 257 -24.78 -7.91 0.18
CA ARG A 257 -24.42 -6.84 -0.78
C ARG A 257 -23.99 -5.52 -0.14
N ASN A 258 -24.21 -5.34 1.16
CA ASN A 258 -24.05 -4.03 1.82
C ASN A 258 -22.64 -3.76 2.37
N PHE A 259 -21.70 -4.69 2.21
CA PHE A 259 -20.34 -4.56 2.74
C PHE A 259 -19.34 -4.40 1.60
N ALA A 260 -18.71 -3.23 1.54
CA ALA A 260 -17.77 -2.89 0.48
C ALA A 260 -16.45 -3.66 0.64
N GLY A 261 -15.84 -4.08 -0.47
CA GLY A 261 -14.54 -4.78 -0.44
C GLY A 261 -14.63 -6.27 -0.09
N HIS A 262 -15.84 -6.85 -0.10
CA HIS A 262 -16.08 -8.30 -0.05
C HIS A 262 -16.51 -8.82 -1.42
N GLY A 263 -16.44 -10.14 -1.63
CA GLY A 263 -16.65 -10.71 -2.96
C GLY A 263 -15.43 -10.44 -3.87
N PRO A 264 -15.63 -10.36 -5.20
CA PRO A 264 -14.54 -10.18 -6.11
C PRO A 264 -14.17 -8.69 -6.19
N VAL A 265 -12.89 -8.40 -5.98
CA VAL A 265 -12.33 -7.04 -5.93
C VAL A 265 -11.18 -6.93 -6.92
N LEU A 266 -11.18 -5.89 -7.72
CA LEU A 266 -10.01 -5.46 -8.48
C LEU A 266 -9.11 -4.64 -7.58
N ALA A 267 -7.82 -5.00 -7.49
CA ALA A 267 -6.83 -4.25 -6.75
C ALA A 267 -5.70 -3.78 -7.69
N GLY A 268 -5.30 -2.52 -7.60
CA GLY A 268 -4.40 -1.96 -8.59
C GLY A 268 -4.19 -0.45 -8.49
N GLY A 269 -3.75 0.12 -9.60
CA GLY A 269 -3.45 1.54 -9.68
C GLY A 269 -3.06 1.98 -11.10
N LEU A 270 -2.76 3.27 -11.20
CA LEU A 270 -2.28 3.92 -12.41
C LEU A 270 -0.92 4.56 -12.14
N CYS A 271 -0.11 4.77 -13.18
CA CYS A 271 1.10 5.57 -13.06
C CYS A 271 0.78 7.05 -12.78
N PHE A 272 1.72 7.76 -12.17
CA PHE A 272 1.59 9.18 -11.86
C PHE A 272 1.39 10.02 -13.13
N ASP A 273 2.21 9.77 -14.16
CA ASP A 273 2.19 10.53 -15.40
C ASP A 273 2.64 9.67 -16.58
N HIS A 274 1.68 9.21 -17.38
CA HIS A 274 1.95 8.37 -18.55
C HIS A 274 2.74 9.10 -19.64
N GLN A 275 2.67 10.43 -19.69
CA GLN A 275 3.37 11.25 -20.68
C GLN A 275 4.84 11.51 -20.31
N ASN A 276 5.29 11.07 -19.13
CA ASN A 276 6.68 11.23 -18.74
C ASN A 276 7.58 10.38 -19.65
N THR A 277 8.51 11.05 -20.35
CA THR A 277 9.50 10.41 -21.23
C THR A 277 10.70 9.88 -20.47
N HIS A 278 10.93 10.35 -19.24
CA HIS A 278 11.99 9.86 -18.36
C HIS A 278 11.51 8.57 -17.68
N ARG A 279 11.60 7.43 -18.39
CA ARG A 279 11.28 6.11 -17.86
C ARG A 279 12.53 5.41 -17.37
N SER A 280 12.48 4.89 -16.15
CA SER A 280 13.55 4.13 -15.50
C SER A 280 13.26 2.63 -15.56
N GLY A 281 14.31 1.80 -15.49
CA GLY A 281 14.14 0.35 -15.39
C GLY A 281 13.50 -0.12 -14.08
N LYS A 282 13.47 0.73 -13.04
CA LYS A 282 12.95 0.40 -11.69
C LYS A 282 11.46 0.05 -11.71
N TRP A 283 10.68 0.76 -12.51
CA TRP A 283 9.24 0.56 -12.65
C TRP A 283 8.87 -0.45 -13.74
N SER A 284 9.83 -1.15 -14.33
CA SER A 284 9.59 -2.08 -15.46
C SER A 284 8.59 -3.21 -15.16
N ARG A 285 8.41 -3.58 -13.88
CA ARG A 285 7.42 -4.59 -13.44
C ARG A 285 6.04 -3.98 -13.11
N PHE A 286 5.88 -2.66 -13.20
CA PHE A 286 4.64 -1.94 -12.91
C PHE A 286 4.15 -1.23 -14.19
N ASP A 287 3.00 -1.66 -14.71
CA ASP A 287 2.39 -1.05 -15.88
C ASP A 287 1.80 0.35 -15.59
N ASP A 288 1.52 1.12 -16.66
CA ASP A 288 0.90 2.45 -16.55
C ASP A 288 -0.53 2.38 -16.02
N VAL A 289 -1.20 1.27 -16.27
CA VAL A 289 -2.47 0.86 -15.63
C VAL A 289 -2.30 -0.60 -15.27
N SER A 290 -2.54 -0.98 -14.02
CA SER A 290 -2.45 -2.39 -13.59
C SER A 290 -3.48 -2.68 -12.51
N PHE A 291 -4.55 -3.38 -12.89
CA PHE A 291 -5.53 -3.97 -11.97
C PHE A 291 -5.51 -5.48 -12.07
N VAL A 292 -5.72 -6.14 -10.93
CA VAL A 292 -5.71 -7.59 -10.83
C VAL A 292 -6.94 -8.02 -10.04
N LEU A 293 -7.68 -8.96 -10.60
CA LEU A 293 -8.60 -9.80 -9.83
C LEU A 293 -7.77 -10.91 -9.17
N PRO A 294 -7.60 -10.90 -7.84
CA PRO A 294 -6.77 -11.89 -7.15
C PRO A 294 -7.43 -13.28 -7.18
N SER A 295 -6.65 -14.34 -7.24
CA SER A 295 -7.19 -15.71 -7.10
C SER A 295 -7.68 -15.99 -5.68
N ILE A 296 -7.02 -15.40 -4.68
CA ILE A 296 -7.36 -15.53 -3.26
C ILE A 296 -7.36 -14.14 -2.63
N GLN A 297 -8.43 -13.78 -1.96
CA GLN A 297 -8.56 -12.53 -1.22
C GLN A 297 -8.97 -12.81 0.22
N PHE A 298 -8.44 -12.03 1.15
CA PHE A 298 -8.89 -11.96 2.53
C PHE A 298 -9.36 -10.54 2.83
N THR A 299 -10.52 -10.41 3.46
CA THR A 299 -11.04 -9.14 3.97
C THR A 299 -11.35 -9.32 5.44
N HIS A 300 -10.83 -8.43 6.29
CA HIS A 300 -11.12 -8.38 7.72
C HIS A 300 -11.83 -7.08 8.05
N GLU A 301 -13.01 -7.20 8.66
CA GLU A 301 -13.87 -6.11 9.08
C GLU A 301 -14.73 -6.59 10.24
N ASP A 302 -15.05 -5.72 11.21
CA ASP A 302 -15.87 -6.05 12.38
C ASP A 302 -15.44 -7.31 13.16
N ASN A 303 -14.11 -7.48 13.35
CA ASN A 303 -13.48 -8.64 14.00
C ASN A 303 -13.73 -10.00 13.30
N GLN A 304 -14.23 -10.00 12.07
CA GLN A 304 -14.42 -11.21 11.28
C GLN A 304 -13.57 -11.18 10.02
N THR A 305 -12.91 -12.30 9.72
CA THR A 305 -12.18 -12.48 8.46
C THR A 305 -12.98 -13.34 7.51
N TYR A 306 -12.98 -12.93 6.25
CA TYR A 306 -13.55 -13.63 5.12
C TYR A 306 -12.47 -13.94 4.11
N ILE A 307 -12.67 -15.01 3.34
CA ILE A 307 -11.83 -15.39 2.22
C ILE A 307 -12.70 -15.48 0.97
N THR A 308 -12.23 -14.91 -0.13
CA THR A 308 -12.83 -15.03 -1.46
C THR A 308 -11.90 -15.79 -2.38
N PHE A 309 -12.44 -16.76 -3.11
CA PHE A 309 -11.76 -17.43 -4.21
C PHE A 309 -12.33 -16.92 -5.53
N ASN A 310 -11.45 -16.53 -6.46
CA ASN A 310 -11.85 -16.13 -7.81
C ASN A 310 -11.18 -17.03 -8.85
N THR A 311 -11.99 -17.55 -9.78
CA THR A 311 -11.53 -18.28 -10.95
C THR A 311 -12.29 -17.78 -12.17
N VAL A 312 -11.60 -17.56 -13.29
CA VAL A 312 -12.25 -17.24 -14.57
C VAL A 312 -12.21 -18.49 -15.44
N ILE A 313 -13.40 -19.03 -15.71
CA ILE A 313 -13.59 -20.25 -16.49
C ILE A 313 -13.74 -19.90 -17.96
N THR A 314 -13.04 -20.64 -18.81
CA THR A 314 -13.17 -20.58 -20.27
C THR A 314 -13.71 -21.91 -20.80
N ASN A 315 -14.19 -21.90 -22.04
CA ASN A 315 -14.96 -23.01 -22.59
C ASN A 315 -14.16 -24.33 -22.63
N CYS A 316 -14.82 -25.46 -22.36
CA CYS A 316 -14.26 -26.80 -22.44
C CYS A 316 -14.96 -27.62 -23.54
N THR A 317 -14.32 -28.67 -24.05
CA THR A 317 -14.86 -29.41 -25.21
C THR A 317 -15.70 -30.64 -24.85
N ASN A 318 -15.62 -31.17 -23.61
CA ASN A 318 -16.41 -32.32 -23.14
C ASN A 318 -16.45 -32.46 -21.59
N LEU A 319 -17.39 -33.28 -21.09
CA LEU A 319 -17.65 -33.55 -19.67
C LEU A 319 -16.48 -34.19 -18.90
N GLU A 320 -15.69 -35.05 -19.54
CA GLU A 320 -14.55 -35.71 -18.89
C GLU A 320 -13.41 -34.71 -18.63
N GLN A 321 -13.18 -33.83 -19.60
CA GLN A 321 -12.27 -32.70 -19.48
C GLN A 321 -12.77 -31.70 -18.42
N GLU A 322 -14.07 -31.41 -18.36
CA GLU A 322 -14.68 -30.54 -17.34
C GLU A 322 -14.34 -31.02 -15.92
N MET A 323 -14.57 -32.31 -15.61
CA MET A 323 -14.29 -32.86 -14.29
C MET A 323 -12.80 -32.79 -13.92
N GLN A 324 -11.92 -33.11 -14.87
CA GLN A 324 -10.47 -33.03 -14.65
C GLN A 324 -9.99 -31.59 -14.40
N LEU A 325 -10.56 -30.62 -15.12
CA LEU A 325 -10.24 -29.21 -14.94
C LEU A 325 -10.73 -28.69 -13.59
N ILE A 326 -11.96 -29.03 -13.17
CA ILE A 326 -12.49 -28.66 -11.85
C ILE A 326 -11.61 -29.22 -10.74
N ASP A 327 -11.27 -30.51 -10.80
CA ASP A 327 -10.39 -31.14 -9.82
C ASP A 327 -9.03 -30.44 -9.77
N SER A 328 -8.44 -30.16 -10.93
CA SER A 328 -7.16 -29.47 -11.03
C SER A 328 -7.20 -28.09 -10.40
N GLU A 329 -8.23 -27.29 -10.65
CA GLU A 329 -8.42 -25.95 -10.07
C GLU A 329 -8.51 -26.02 -8.54
N ILE A 330 -9.35 -26.92 -8.01
CA ILE A 330 -9.50 -27.10 -6.56
C ILE A 330 -8.17 -27.53 -5.94
N ILE A 331 -7.46 -28.47 -6.55
CA ILE A 331 -6.18 -28.96 -6.03
C ILE A 331 -5.14 -27.84 -6.02
N THR A 332 -5.00 -27.08 -7.11
CA THR A 332 -4.07 -25.95 -7.19
C THR A 332 -4.37 -24.90 -6.13
N LEU A 333 -5.65 -24.57 -5.92
CA LEU A 333 -6.09 -23.64 -4.87
C LEU A 333 -5.69 -24.14 -3.48
N LEU A 334 -6.01 -25.40 -3.16
CA LEU A 334 -5.68 -25.99 -1.86
C LEU A 334 -4.16 -26.07 -1.63
N GLU A 335 -3.37 -26.41 -2.66
CA GLU A 335 -1.92 -26.42 -2.59
C GLU A 335 -1.34 -25.03 -2.29
N ILE A 336 -1.89 -23.98 -2.92
CA ILE A 336 -1.49 -22.59 -2.66
C ILE A 336 -1.86 -22.19 -1.23
N CYS A 337 -3.12 -22.41 -0.80
CA CYS A 337 -3.57 -22.11 0.56
C CYS A 337 -2.73 -22.82 1.62
N HIS A 338 -2.44 -24.12 1.42
CA HIS A 338 -1.62 -24.90 2.33
C HIS A 338 -0.20 -24.30 2.45
N LYS A 339 0.46 -24.02 1.31
CA LYS A 339 1.81 -23.44 1.30
C LYS A 339 1.84 -22.07 1.98
N LEU A 340 0.85 -21.22 1.70
CA LEU A 340 0.70 -19.90 2.31
C LEU A 340 0.57 -20.01 3.84
N LEU A 341 -0.37 -20.82 4.33
CA LEU A 341 -0.67 -20.93 5.76
C LEU A 341 0.46 -21.62 6.55
N LYS A 342 1.02 -22.69 6.00
CA LYS A 342 2.15 -23.40 6.62
C LYS A 342 3.37 -22.49 6.75
N GLY A 343 3.69 -21.73 5.69
CA GLY A 343 4.78 -20.76 5.73
C GLY A 343 4.49 -19.61 6.71
N ALA A 344 3.25 -19.11 6.77
CA ALA A 344 2.90 -17.97 7.59
C ALA A 344 3.09 -18.27 9.09
N LYS A 345 2.69 -19.48 9.52
CA LYS A 345 2.95 -19.98 10.89
C LYS A 345 4.44 -20.04 11.19
N GLN A 346 5.25 -20.59 10.29
CA GLN A 346 6.71 -20.70 10.47
C GLN A 346 7.42 -19.34 10.55
N TYR A 347 6.88 -18.32 9.89
CA TYR A 347 7.48 -16.98 9.85
C TYR A 347 7.10 -16.12 11.05
N ALA A 348 5.90 -16.31 11.62
CA ALA A 348 5.48 -15.65 12.86
C ALA A 348 6.48 -15.89 14.02
N ASP A 349 7.16 -17.04 14.01
CA ASP A 349 8.14 -17.44 15.02
C ASP A 349 9.57 -16.88 14.78
N ASP A 350 9.92 -16.40 13.58
CA ASP A 350 11.30 -16.01 13.20
C ASP A 350 11.56 -14.49 13.21
N ILE A 351 10.85 -13.72 14.06
CA ILE A 351 10.91 -12.24 14.12
C ILE A 351 12.22 -11.69 14.77
N SER A 352 13.26 -12.52 14.92
CA SER A 352 14.37 -12.23 15.84
C SER A 352 15.65 -11.63 15.25
N LYS A 353 15.77 -11.42 13.92
CA LYS A 353 17.05 -10.98 13.33
C LYS A 353 17.21 -9.45 13.17
N PRO A 354 18.39 -8.90 13.54
CA PRO A 354 18.67 -7.47 13.46
C PRO A 354 18.84 -6.98 12.02
N PRO A 355 18.78 -5.64 11.81
CA PRO A 355 18.53 -5.00 10.53
C PRO A 355 19.64 -5.21 9.48
N CYS A 356 19.29 -5.02 8.21
CA CYS A 356 20.29 -4.75 7.18
C CYS A 356 20.93 -3.38 7.45
N ASP A 357 22.26 -3.33 7.43
CA ASP A 357 23.04 -2.10 7.44
C ASP A 357 22.88 -1.45 6.07
N LEU A 358 21.95 -0.50 5.93
CA LEU A 358 21.77 0.27 4.71
C LEU A 358 22.92 1.25 4.63
N LYS A 359 23.95 0.91 3.84
CA LYS A 359 25.03 1.85 3.54
C LYS A 359 24.46 3.01 2.73
N SER A 360 24.28 4.14 3.41
CA SER A 360 23.82 5.37 2.79
C SER A 360 24.84 5.85 1.73
N VAL A 361 24.33 6.22 0.56
CA VAL A 361 25.08 6.99 -0.43
C VAL A 361 24.46 8.37 -0.49
N LEU A 362 24.84 9.28 0.41
CA LEU A 362 24.44 10.69 0.31
C LEU A 362 25.56 11.59 0.84
N LEU A 363 26.49 12.00 -0.03
CA LEU A 363 27.50 13.02 0.30
C LEU A 363 27.38 14.30 -0.56
N SER A 364 26.47 14.33 -1.53
CA SER A 364 26.07 15.54 -2.25
C SER A 364 24.69 15.32 -2.85
N ASP A 365 23.71 16.16 -2.53
CA ASP A 365 22.35 16.00 -3.05
C ASP A 365 22.05 17.05 -4.13
N PRO A 366 22.13 16.70 -5.43
CA PRO A 366 21.77 17.60 -6.54
C PRO A 366 20.30 18.03 -6.50
N TRP A 367 19.47 17.39 -5.66
CA TRP A 367 18.07 17.75 -5.48
C TRP A 367 17.91 19.17 -4.91
N LYS A 368 18.87 19.69 -4.15
CA LYS A 368 18.81 21.09 -3.68
C LYS A 368 18.86 22.08 -4.84
N GLU A 369 19.63 21.81 -5.89
CA GLU A 369 19.60 22.60 -7.12
C GLU A 369 18.23 22.54 -7.78
N THR A 370 17.61 21.34 -7.89
CA THR A 370 16.24 21.20 -8.42
C THR A 370 15.22 22.02 -7.63
N VAL A 371 15.35 22.07 -6.30
CA VAL A 371 14.50 22.92 -5.45
C VAL A 371 14.71 24.41 -5.74
N ARG A 372 15.97 24.86 -5.84
CA ARG A 372 16.28 26.28 -6.17
C ARG A 372 15.74 26.69 -7.53
N ASP A 373 15.89 25.82 -8.52
CA ASP A 373 15.37 26.05 -9.87
C ASP A 373 13.85 26.11 -9.87
N THR A 374 13.19 25.21 -9.13
CA THR A 374 11.73 25.20 -8.99
C THR A 374 11.22 26.47 -8.32
N ILE A 375 11.87 26.93 -7.24
CA ILE A 375 11.57 28.20 -6.58
C ILE A 375 11.69 29.37 -7.55
N THR A 376 12.72 29.39 -8.39
CA THR A 376 12.93 30.44 -9.39
C THR A 376 11.80 30.47 -10.42
N ASN A 377 11.34 29.31 -10.89
CA ASN A 377 10.23 29.22 -11.83
C ASN A 377 8.89 29.66 -11.21
N ILE A 378 8.64 29.31 -9.95
CA ILE A 378 7.46 29.76 -9.20
C ILE A 378 7.45 31.29 -9.06
N ARG A 379 8.62 31.92 -8.88
CA ARG A 379 8.71 33.39 -8.73
C ARG A 379 8.49 34.15 -10.04
N VAL A 380 8.87 33.55 -11.17
CA VAL A 380 8.84 34.21 -12.49
C VAL A 380 7.55 33.90 -13.27
N GLY A 381 6.92 32.75 -12.99
CA GLY A 381 5.69 32.32 -13.65
C GLY A 381 4.44 32.44 -12.77
N ASP A 382 3.34 31.85 -13.27
CA ASP A 382 2.03 31.83 -12.60
C ASP A 382 1.85 30.61 -11.66
N LEU A 383 2.92 29.87 -11.40
CA LEU A 383 2.89 28.73 -10.48
C LEU A 383 2.80 29.21 -9.03
N GLU A 384 1.85 28.68 -8.28
CA GLU A 384 1.71 28.96 -6.84
C GLU A 384 2.45 27.91 -5.99
N LYS A 385 2.40 26.65 -6.44
CA LYS A 385 2.95 25.49 -5.70
C LYS A 385 3.32 24.35 -6.64
N VAL A 386 4.40 23.64 -6.36
CA VAL A 386 4.78 22.38 -7.02
C VAL A 386 5.16 21.37 -5.95
N ILE A 387 4.75 20.11 -6.11
CA ILE A 387 5.16 19.02 -5.21
C ILE A 387 6.34 18.32 -5.85
N LEU A 388 7.54 18.44 -5.26
CA LEU A 388 8.70 17.66 -5.70
C LEU A 388 8.84 16.39 -4.88
N VAL A 389 9.28 15.31 -5.53
CA VAL A 389 9.66 14.05 -4.91
C VAL A 389 11.17 13.92 -4.91
N ARG A 390 11.71 13.59 -3.75
CA ARG A 390 13.09 13.18 -3.59
C ARG A 390 13.16 11.66 -3.60
N GLU A 391 14.16 11.12 -4.29
CA GLU A 391 14.47 9.70 -4.32
C GLU A 391 15.82 9.45 -3.63
N THR A 392 15.92 8.36 -2.88
CA THR A 392 17.21 7.83 -2.41
C THR A 392 17.23 6.32 -2.59
N GLU A 393 18.19 5.83 -3.36
CA GLU A 393 18.36 4.42 -3.66
C GLU A 393 19.52 3.82 -2.85
N PHE A 394 19.27 2.64 -2.30
CA PHE A 394 20.24 1.86 -1.55
C PHE A 394 20.48 0.54 -2.28
N ALA A 395 21.74 0.24 -2.58
CA ALA A 395 22.14 -1.09 -3.05
C ALA A 395 22.13 -2.07 -1.87
N THR A 396 21.70 -3.31 -2.10
CA THR A 396 21.43 -4.25 -1.00
C THR A 396 21.98 -5.64 -1.26
N ASP A 397 22.38 -6.34 -0.20
CA ASP A 397 22.63 -7.78 -0.24
C ASP A 397 21.28 -8.53 -0.14
N LEU A 398 20.84 -9.06 -1.29
CA LEU A 398 19.54 -9.72 -1.58
C LEU A 398 18.82 -10.46 -0.43
N PRO A 399 19.47 -11.37 0.35
CA PRO A 399 18.75 -12.25 1.27
C PRO A 399 18.27 -11.59 2.58
N LYS A 400 18.79 -10.40 2.91
CA LYS A 400 18.56 -9.79 4.23
C LYS A 400 17.30 -8.91 4.26
N ILE A 401 17.08 -8.05 3.27
CA ILE A 401 15.98 -7.07 3.28
C ILE A 401 14.63 -7.67 2.90
N THR A 402 14.63 -8.67 2.02
CA THR A 402 13.40 -9.31 1.55
C THR A 402 12.58 -9.92 2.69
N ASN A 403 13.23 -10.41 3.75
CA ASN A 403 12.57 -10.91 4.96
C ASN A 403 11.98 -9.81 5.87
N HIS A 404 12.19 -8.52 5.59
CA HIS A 404 11.74 -7.41 6.44
C HIS A 404 10.56 -6.61 5.86
N VAL A 405 10.14 -6.87 4.62
CA VAL A 405 8.98 -6.17 4.01
C VAL A 405 7.73 -6.37 4.87
N THR A 406 7.52 -7.57 5.37
CA THR A 406 6.39 -7.89 6.24
C THR A 406 6.47 -7.26 7.63
N GLN A 407 7.66 -7.26 8.23
CA GLN A 407 7.88 -6.55 9.49
C GLN A 407 7.65 -5.04 9.34
N SER A 408 7.95 -4.48 8.16
CA SER A 408 7.70 -3.08 7.87
C SER A 408 6.22 -2.73 7.95
N PHE A 409 5.32 -3.57 7.43
CA PHE A 409 3.88 -3.35 7.54
C PHE A 409 3.39 -3.37 8.99
N THR A 410 3.82 -4.35 9.79
CA THR A 410 3.49 -4.43 11.21
C THR A 410 3.98 -3.20 11.98
N ARG A 411 5.22 -2.76 11.72
CA ARG A 411 5.80 -1.55 12.33
C ARG A 411 5.05 -0.30 11.92
N LEU A 412 4.76 -0.12 10.62
CA LEU A 412 3.99 1.02 10.11
C LEU A 412 2.59 1.07 10.74
N CYS A 413 1.88 -0.06 10.81
CA CYS A 413 0.55 -0.11 11.44
C CYS A 413 0.60 0.21 12.93
N THR A 414 1.67 -0.19 13.62
CA THR A 414 1.87 0.09 15.05
C THR A 414 2.21 1.56 15.31
N LEU A 415 3.09 2.14 14.48
CA LEU A 415 3.53 3.53 14.62
C LEU A 415 2.47 4.52 14.13
N TYR A 416 1.68 4.13 13.13
CA TYR A 416 0.74 5.00 12.42
C TYR A 416 -0.68 4.38 12.33
N PRO A 417 -1.35 4.11 13.47
CA PRO A 417 -2.62 3.38 13.48
C PRO A 417 -3.77 4.13 12.79
N SER A 418 -3.68 5.46 12.67
CA SER A 418 -4.69 6.30 11.99
C SER A 418 -4.43 6.46 10.49
N SER A 419 -3.33 5.91 9.98
CA SER A 419 -2.97 5.95 8.56
C SER A 419 -3.40 4.70 7.83
N TYR A 420 -3.50 4.81 6.50
CA TYR A 420 -3.53 3.67 5.60
C TYR A 420 -2.10 3.22 5.31
N VAL A 421 -1.88 1.91 5.42
CA VAL A 421 -0.64 1.26 5.03
C VAL A 421 -0.97 0.35 3.85
N PHE A 422 -0.21 0.47 2.76
CA PHE A 422 -0.46 -0.30 1.55
C PHE A 422 0.81 -0.97 1.03
N GLY A 423 0.63 -2.06 0.28
CA GLY A 423 1.68 -2.74 -0.46
C GLY A 423 1.15 -3.33 -1.76
N VAL A 424 1.90 -3.19 -2.84
CA VAL A 424 1.60 -3.72 -4.17
C VAL A 424 2.78 -4.57 -4.63
N LEU A 425 2.55 -5.86 -4.76
CA LEU A 425 3.53 -6.83 -5.29
C LEU A 425 3.28 -7.02 -6.79
N ARG A 426 4.34 -6.84 -7.58
CA ARG A 426 4.41 -7.15 -9.00
C ARG A 426 5.69 -7.89 -9.31
N HIS A 427 5.55 -9.16 -9.66
CA HIS A 427 6.62 -10.07 -10.04
C HIS A 427 7.83 -9.90 -9.09
N GLY A 428 7.68 -10.17 -7.79
CA GLY A 428 8.79 -10.06 -6.83
C GLY A 428 9.20 -8.64 -6.39
N SER A 429 8.81 -7.58 -7.10
CA SER A 429 9.00 -6.18 -6.66
C SER A 429 7.80 -5.69 -5.85
N CYS A 430 8.04 -5.02 -4.73
CA CYS A 430 7.00 -4.55 -3.82
C CYS A 430 7.07 -3.03 -3.68
N PHE A 431 5.99 -2.33 -4.07
CA PHE A 431 5.80 -0.91 -3.78
C PHE A 431 4.92 -0.75 -2.55
N SER A 432 5.43 -0.16 -1.48
CA SER A 432 4.70 0.00 -0.22
C SER A 432 4.84 1.39 0.36
N GLY A 433 3.92 1.78 1.23
CA GLY A 433 3.98 3.09 1.86
C GLY A 433 2.90 3.33 2.89
N VAL A 434 2.90 4.55 3.41
CA VAL A 434 1.92 5.06 4.38
C VAL A 434 1.27 6.32 3.83
N THR A 435 -0.04 6.44 3.97
CA THR A 435 -0.81 7.59 3.48
C THR A 435 -2.08 7.80 4.30
N SER A 436 -2.67 9.00 4.27
CA SER A 436 -4.03 9.22 4.79
C SER A 436 -4.59 10.58 4.35
N PRO A 437 -5.92 10.74 4.29
CA PRO A 437 -6.97 9.72 4.05
C PRO A 437 -7.01 9.30 2.55
N PRO A 438 -7.94 8.44 2.10
CA PRO A 438 -8.14 8.18 0.67
C PRO A 438 -8.45 9.48 -0.07
N VAL A 439 -7.89 9.62 -1.27
CA VAL A 439 -8.15 10.79 -2.13
C VAL A 439 -9.58 10.75 -2.63
N VAL A 440 -10.07 9.57 -2.99
CA VAL A 440 -11.45 9.36 -3.40
C VAL A 440 -11.98 8.05 -2.82
N ARG A 441 -13.21 8.10 -2.33
CA ARG A 441 -14.02 6.96 -1.89
C ARG A 441 -15.39 7.06 -2.55
N LEU A 442 -15.87 5.94 -3.08
CA LEU A 442 -17.22 5.81 -3.63
C LEU A 442 -17.88 4.59 -3.00
N VAL A 443 -19.03 4.78 -2.35
CA VAL A 443 -19.83 3.69 -1.79
C VAL A 443 -21.30 3.99 -2.09
N GLU A 444 -22.00 3.11 -2.80
CA GLU A 444 -23.43 3.28 -3.14
C GLU A 444 -23.75 4.67 -3.74
N ASN A 445 -22.94 5.14 -4.69
CA ASN A 445 -23.01 6.48 -5.30
C ASN A 445 -22.74 7.66 -4.33
N GLN A 446 -22.36 7.40 -3.08
CA GLN A 446 -21.89 8.43 -2.16
C GLN A 446 -20.39 8.63 -2.35
N LEU A 447 -20.04 9.83 -2.81
CA LEU A 447 -18.67 10.28 -3.03
C LEU A 447 -18.12 10.94 -1.78
N GLU A 448 -16.90 10.58 -1.41
CA GLU A 448 -16.05 11.37 -0.53
C GLU A 448 -14.71 11.65 -1.23
N VAL A 449 -14.28 12.91 -1.23
CA VAL A 449 -12.98 13.35 -1.75
C VAL A 449 -12.23 14.11 -0.67
N ALA A 450 -11.00 13.68 -0.39
CA ALA A 450 -10.11 14.40 0.50
C ALA A 450 -9.26 15.40 -0.29
N ALA A 451 -9.61 16.67 -0.18
CA ALA A 451 -8.82 17.80 -0.67
C ALA A 451 -7.65 18.05 0.28
N LEU A 452 -6.54 17.32 0.08
CA LEU A 452 -5.28 17.48 0.81
C LEU A 452 -4.63 18.84 0.47
N THR A 453 -4.19 19.58 1.49
CA THR A 453 -3.68 20.96 1.29
C THR A 453 -2.24 21.07 1.81
N SER A 454 -2.07 21.33 3.09
CA SER A 454 -0.76 21.54 3.71
C SER A 454 -0.42 20.50 4.77
N THR A 455 0.89 20.31 4.99
CA THR A 455 1.44 19.62 6.17
C THR A 455 1.95 20.68 7.15
N ASP A 456 1.38 20.74 8.35
CA ASP A 456 1.88 21.62 9.42
C ASP A 456 2.90 20.86 10.28
N MET A 457 4.15 21.33 10.26
CA MET A 457 5.29 20.74 10.95
C MET A 457 5.49 21.29 12.37
N GLY A 458 4.58 22.10 12.92
CA GLY A 458 4.83 22.74 14.21
C GLY A 458 3.61 23.19 15.02
N LYS A 459 3.21 22.36 16.00
CA LYS A 459 3.15 22.67 17.46
C LYS A 459 2.49 21.50 18.21
N ASN A 460 2.96 21.23 19.43
CA ASN A 460 2.48 20.17 20.35
C ASN A 460 1.01 20.33 20.84
N ASN A 461 0.20 21.22 20.25
CA ASN A 461 -1.14 21.50 20.73
C ASN A 461 -2.18 21.29 19.61
N GLU A 462 -2.97 20.23 19.74
CA GLU A 462 -4.01 19.83 18.77
C GLU A 462 -5.12 20.92 18.59
N ASN A 463 -5.18 21.89 19.51
CA ASN A 463 -6.24 22.90 19.63
C ASN A 463 -5.88 24.31 19.11
N GLU A 464 -4.68 24.57 18.57
CA GLU A 464 -4.40 25.90 17.99
C GLU A 464 -5.08 26.05 16.61
N PRO A 465 -5.80 27.16 16.36
CA PRO A 465 -6.46 27.40 15.07
C PRO A 465 -5.44 27.65 13.95
N PHE A 466 -5.55 26.84 12.91
CA PHE A 466 -4.85 26.96 11.64
C PHE A 466 -5.20 28.30 10.98
N SER A 467 -4.28 29.25 10.90
CA SER A 467 -4.67 30.64 10.59
C SER A 467 -3.59 31.53 9.97
N SER A 468 -2.75 31.01 9.07
CA SER A 468 -2.08 31.90 8.11
C SER A 468 -2.97 32.13 6.89
N SER A 469 -3.07 33.37 6.40
CA SER A 469 -3.89 33.69 5.21
C SER A 469 -3.45 32.91 3.97
N GLN A 470 -2.17 32.56 3.91
CA GLN A 470 -1.60 31.79 2.82
C GLN A 470 -2.05 30.34 2.81
N GLN A 471 -2.02 29.66 3.96
CA GLN A 471 -2.51 28.30 4.04
C GLN A 471 -4.02 28.23 3.73
N GLN A 472 -4.79 29.26 4.11
CA GLN A 472 -6.19 29.37 3.73
C GLN A 472 -6.35 29.56 2.20
N ARG A 473 -5.56 30.45 1.58
CA ARG A 473 -5.56 30.62 0.12
C ARG A 473 -5.25 29.32 -0.62
N GLU A 474 -4.23 28.59 -0.16
CA GLU A 474 -3.91 27.28 -0.74
C GLU A 474 -5.08 26.30 -0.59
N HIS A 475 -5.68 26.26 0.60
CA HIS A 475 -6.85 25.44 0.87
C HIS A 475 -8.02 25.74 -0.07
N ASP A 476 -8.32 27.02 -0.25
CA ASP A 476 -9.40 27.49 -1.12
C ASP A 476 -9.13 27.10 -2.59
N LEU A 477 -7.88 27.23 -3.07
CA LEU A 477 -7.50 26.84 -4.43
C LEU A 477 -7.65 25.33 -4.68
N VAL A 478 -7.26 24.48 -3.72
CA VAL A 478 -7.44 23.03 -3.83
C VAL A 478 -8.94 22.69 -3.82
N LEU A 479 -9.73 23.34 -2.96
CA LEU A 479 -11.17 23.15 -2.93
C LEU A 479 -11.86 23.55 -4.23
N ASP A 480 -11.46 24.68 -4.82
CA ASP A 480 -12.00 25.15 -6.08
C ASP A 480 -11.62 24.21 -7.23
N PHE A 481 -10.39 23.69 -7.24
CA PHE A 481 -9.98 22.63 -8.16
C PHE A 481 -10.91 21.41 -8.05
N VAL A 482 -11.11 20.89 -6.82
CA VAL A 482 -11.94 19.70 -6.60
C VAL A 482 -13.40 19.95 -7.02
N LYS A 483 -13.99 21.07 -6.61
CA LYS A 483 -15.37 21.44 -6.99
C LYS A 483 -15.52 21.55 -8.50
N HIS A 484 -14.57 22.19 -9.17
CA HIS A 484 -14.60 22.36 -10.62
C HIS A 484 -14.51 21.03 -11.36
N LYS A 485 -13.59 20.14 -10.94
CA LYS A 485 -13.45 18.79 -11.53
C LYS A 485 -14.65 17.89 -11.28
N LEU A 486 -15.33 18.04 -10.15
CA LEU A 486 -16.47 17.21 -9.79
C LEU A 486 -17.81 17.73 -10.34
N GLN A 487 -17.93 19.02 -10.69
CA GLN A 487 -19.16 19.62 -11.23
C GLN A 487 -19.84 18.80 -12.37
N PRO A 488 -19.13 18.25 -13.37
CA PRO A 488 -19.77 17.46 -14.42
C PRO A 488 -20.21 16.05 -13.97
N ILE A 489 -19.76 15.58 -12.81
CA ILE A 489 -19.91 14.19 -12.34
C ILE A 489 -21.03 14.06 -11.28
N ILE A 490 -21.20 15.10 -10.46
CA ILE A 490 -22.15 15.08 -9.34
C ILE A 490 -23.60 15.29 -9.84
N GLU A 491 -24.56 14.71 -9.13
CA GLU A 491 -25.99 14.88 -9.37
C GLU A 491 -26.50 16.19 -8.73
N GLY A 492 -26.93 17.14 -9.56
CA GLY A 492 -27.43 18.45 -9.10
C GLY A 492 -26.39 19.27 -8.31
N ASN A 493 -26.85 20.04 -7.32
CA ASN A 493 -26.01 20.80 -6.37
C ASN A 493 -25.81 20.04 -5.04
N SER A 494 -25.69 18.71 -5.06
CA SER A 494 -25.60 17.89 -3.84
C SER A 494 -24.25 18.00 -3.10
N VAL A 495 -23.39 18.96 -3.46
CA VAL A 495 -22.03 19.08 -2.91
C VAL A 495 -22.10 19.66 -1.51
N MET A 496 -21.69 18.88 -0.52
CA MET A 496 -21.47 19.33 0.85
C MET A 496 -19.97 19.35 1.13
N VAL A 497 -19.46 20.49 1.56
CA VAL A 497 -18.06 20.62 1.96
C VAL A 497 -17.99 20.70 3.47
N SER A 498 -17.20 19.82 4.08
CA SER A 498 -16.86 19.88 5.50
C SER A 498 -15.34 19.95 5.65
N VAL A 499 -14.84 20.92 6.40
CA VAL A 499 -13.40 20.99 6.70
C VAL A 499 -13.10 19.96 7.80
N LYS A 500 -12.18 19.05 7.53
CA LYS A 500 -11.66 18.10 8.53
C LYS A 500 -10.16 18.35 8.71
N SER A 501 -9.57 17.74 9.72
CA SER A 501 -8.12 17.70 9.87
C SER A 501 -7.76 16.35 10.44
N THR A 502 -6.71 15.70 9.91
CA THR A 502 -6.15 14.51 10.53
C THR A 502 -4.72 14.78 10.95
N THR A 503 -4.40 14.43 12.19
CA THR A 503 -3.01 14.46 12.63
C THR A 503 -2.35 13.17 12.19
N LEU A 504 -1.64 13.21 11.07
CA LEU A 504 -0.69 12.17 10.73
C LEU A 504 0.53 12.31 11.65
N LYS A 505 0.59 11.53 12.72
CA LYS A 505 1.80 11.45 13.53
C LYS A 505 2.88 10.65 12.79
N LEU A 506 3.41 11.16 11.67
CA LEU A 506 4.59 10.58 11.00
C LEU A 506 5.86 10.84 11.85
N ALA A 507 6.99 10.19 11.56
CA ALA A 507 8.25 10.42 12.28
C ALA A 507 8.67 11.91 12.36
N ALA A 508 8.13 12.73 11.46
CA ALA A 508 8.30 14.17 11.37
C ALA A 508 7.25 15.01 12.17
N ASN A 509 6.31 14.40 12.89
CA ASN A 509 5.22 15.06 13.65
C ASN A 509 4.39 16.09 12.84
N GLY A 510 4.13 15.82 11.55
CA GLY A 510 3.40 16.74 10.67
C GLY A 510 1.89 16.51 10.61
N ARG A 511 1.05 17.49 10.99
CA ARG A 511 -0.41 17.38 10.86
C ARG A 511 -0.85 17.67 9.42
N HIS A 512 -1.60 16.77 8.80
CA HIS A 512 -2.17 16.98 7.47
C HIS A 512 -3.58 17.56 7.57
N VAL A 513 -3.78 18.73 6.95
CA VAL A 513 -5.11 19.36 6.90
C VAL A 513 -5.74 19.09 5.54
N TYR A 514 -7.01 18.66 5.56
CA TYR A 514 -7.76 18.37 4.35
C TYR A 514 -9.24 18.71 4.48
N ALA A 515 -9.83 19.26 3.43
CA ALA A 515 -11.29 19.34 3.38
C ALA A 515 -11.87 18.02 2.89
N LEU A 516 -12.92 17.55 3.54
CA LEU A 516 -13.72 16.43 3.06
C LEU A 516 -14.90 16.97 2.24
N VAL A 517 -14.84 16.76 0.94
CA VAL A 517 -15.91 17.08 -0.01
C VAL A 517 -16.78 15.84 -0.16
N ARG A 518 -18.08 15.98 0.08
CA ARG A 518 -19.08 14.91 -0.04
C ARG A 518 -20.12 15.26 -1.09
N GLY A 519 -20.65 14.26 -1.77
CA GLY A 519 -21.74 14.44 -2.71
C GLY A 519 -22.31 13.10 -3.19
N THR A 520 -23.36 13.17 -4.00
CA THR A 520 -23.95 12.00 -4.65
C THR A 520 -23.62 12.06 -6.14
N THR A 521 -23.03 10.99 -6.67
CA THR A 521 -22.69 10.90 -8.09
C THR A 521 -23.93 10.61 -8.92
N ARG A 522 -23.87 10.91 -10.22
CA ARG A 522 -24.85 10.37 -11.17
C ARG A 522 -24.75 8.84 -11.17
N ARG A 523 -25.85 8.15 -11.48
CA ARG A 523 -25.92 6.68 -11.44
C ARG A 523 -24.92 5.96 -12.37
N GLU A 524 -24.57 6.59 -13.48
CA GLU A 524 -23.64 6.05 -14.49
C GLU A 524 -22.17 6.31 -14.13
N THR A 525 -21.90 7.11 -13.10
CA THR A 525 -20.54 7.49 -12.71
C THR A 525 -19.85 6.33 -12.02
N THR A 526 -18.64 6.03 -12.48
CA THR A 526 -17.80 5.00 -11.89
C THR A 526 -16.69 5.60 -11.04
N LEU A 527 -16.01 4.75 -10.27
CA LEU A 527 -14.85 5.17 -9.48
C LEU A 527 -13.66 5.61 -10.35
N LEU A 528 -13.44 5.01 -11.53
CA LEU A 528 -12.35 5.48 -12.40
C LEU A 528 -12.66 6.82 -13.07
N ASP A 529 -13.93 7.17 -13.30
CA ASP A 529 -14.30 8.52 -13.77
C ASP A 529 -13.84 9.59 -12.78
N LEU A 530 -14.00 9.31 -11.48
CA LEU A 530 -13.55 10.20 -10.42
C LEU A 530 -12.03 10.26 -10.34
N VAL A 531 -11.35 9.10 -10.42
CA VAL A 531 -9.88 9.04 -10.43
C VAL A 531 -9.33 9.82 -11.62
N GLN A 532 -9.88 9.64 -12.82
CA GLN A 532 -9.48 10.36 -14.03
C GLN A 532 -9.68 11.87 -13.91
N ALA A 533 -10.78 12.31 -13.29
CA ALA A 533 -11.07 13.74 -13.13
C ALA A 533 -10.12 14.43 -12.14
N LEU A 534 -9.71 13.73 -11.09
CA LEU A 534 -8.95 14.27 -9.97
C LEU A 534 -7.43 14.05 -10.10
N HIS A 535 -6.99 12.98 -10.75
CA HIS A 535 -5.57 12.63 -10.87
C HIS A 535 -4.86 13.48 -11.95
N PRO A 536 -3.66 14.03 -11.67
CA PRO A 536 -2.97 14.09 -10.38
C PRO A 536 -3.42 15.27 -9.53
N MET A 537 -3.91 14.99 -8.32
CA MET A 537 -4.39 16.03 -7.40
C MET A 537 -3.31 17.09 -7.12
N PRO A 538 -3.70 18.35 -6.85
CA PRO A 538 -2.78 19.42 -6.45
C PRO A 538 -1.78 19.04 -5.34
N ALA A 539 -2.22 18.17 -4.42
CA ALA A 539 -1.41 17.66 -3.31
C ALA A 539 -0.25 16.74 -3.72
N VAL A 540 -0.24 16.25 -4.98
CA VAL A 540 0.83 15.41 -5.54
C VAL A 540 1.49 16.01 -6.77
N SER A 541 0.87 17.00 -7.42
CA SER A 541 1.42 17.68 -8.61
C SER A 541 1.80 19.14 -8.32
N GLY A 542 0.81 19.98 -8.00
CA GLY A 542 0.96 21.41 -7.76
C GLY A 542 -0.23 22.22 -8.26
N LEU A 543 -0.10 23.56 -8.23
CA LEU A 543 -1.10 24.53 -8.67
C LEU A 543 -0.45 25.68 -9.45
N PRO A 544 -1.00 26.07 -10.62
CA PRO A 544 -1.98 25.34 -11.43
C PRO A 544 -1.47 23.95 -11.89
N GLN A 545 -2.37 22.97 -11.98
CA GLN A 545 -2.03 21.55 -12.20
C GLN A 545 -1.24 21.31 -13.50
N SER A 546 -1.67 21.92 -14.62
CA SER A 546 -1.04 21.72 -15.94
C SER A 546 0.40 22.23 -15.98
N ASP A 547 0.63 23.40 -15.39
CA ASP A 547 1.94 24.04 -15.37
C ASP A 547 2.88 23.31 -14.41
N ALA A 548 2.35 22.82 -13.29
CA ALA A 548 3.11 22.01 -12.36
C ALA A 548 3.58 20.71 -13.03
N LEU A 549 2.70 19.99 -13.73
CA LEU A 549 3.07 18.77 -14.46
C LEU A 549 4.12 19.04 -15.55
N LYS A 550 3.98 20.15 -16.28
CA LYS A 550 4.98 20.55 -17.27
C LYS A 550 6.36 20.76 -16.61
N LEU A 551 6.40 21.50 -15.51
CA LEU A 551 7.65 21.73 -14.77
C LEU A 551 8.24 20.42 -14.24
N LEU A 552 7.41 19.52 -13.69
CA LEU A 552 7.87 18.22 -13.18
C LEU A 552 8.55 17.39 -14.28
N ARG A 553 7.93 17.31 -15.47
CA ARG A 553 8.51 16.62 -16.64
C ARG A 553 9.84 17.21 -17.07
N GLU A 554 9.99 18.53 -17.00
CA GLU A 554 11.19 19.24 -17.45
C GLU A 554 12.33 19.25 -16.42
N LYS A 555 12.01 19.22 -15.11
CA LYS A 555 12.97 19.56 -14.04
C LYS A 555 13.15 18.49 -12.98
N GLU A 556 12.16 17.65 -12.70
CA GLU A 556 12.23 16.71 -11.58
C GLU A 556 13.22 15.55 -11.83
N ASN A 557 13.58 15.29 -13.09
CA ASN A 557 14.51 14.23 -13.52
C ASN A 557 14.33 12.90 -12.76
N LEU A 558 13.06 12.53 -12.54
CA LEU A 558 12.66 11.37 -11.78
C LEU A 558 11.55 10.63 -12.53
N ASP A 559 11.69 9.32 -12.63
CA ASP A 559 10.58 8.45 -12.99
C ASP A 559 9.78 8.13 -11.72
N ARG A 560 8.69 8.87 -11.49
CA ARG A 560 7.83 8.62 -10.33
C ARG A 560 7.17 7.25 -10.37
N GLY A 561 6.95 6.66 -11.55
CA GLY A 561 6.14 5.44 -11.69
C GLY A 561 4.83 5.53 -10.91
N TRP A 562 4.70 4.78 -9.82
CA TRP A 562 3.49 4.75 -8.97
C TRP A 562 3.57 5.69 -7.74
N VAL A 563 4.67 6.43 -7.55
CA VAL A 563 4.80 7.42 -6.47
C VAL A 563 3.89 8.61 -6.72
N GLY A 564 3.06 8.95 -5.73
CA GLY A 564 2.04 9.99 -5.84
C GLY A 564 0.87 9.61 -6.76
N ALA A 565 0.83 8.38 -7.27
CA ALA A 565 -0.20 7.90 -8.17
C ALA A 565 -1.35 7.22 -7.42
N PRO A 566 -2.55 7.13 -8.03
CA PRO A 566 -3.72 6.53 -7.41
C PRO A 566 -3.57 5.02 -7.36
N ILE A 567 -3.62 4.48 -6.14
CA ILE A 567 -3.60 3.04 -5.85
C ILE A 567 -4.82 2.73 -5.00
N GLY A 568 -5.47 1.62 -5.26
CA GLY A 568 -6.77 1.36 -4.67
C GLY A 568 -7.38 0.04 -5.09
N TRP A 569 -8.68 -0.04 -4.82
CA TRP A 569 -9.49 -1.22 -5.11
C TRP A 569 -10.91 -0.85 -5.55
N ILE A 570 -11.55 -1.75 -6.29
CA ILE A 570 -12.92 -1.61 -6.81
C ILE A 570 -13.64 -2.96 -6.66
N ASP A 571 -14.80 -3.00 -6.01
CA ASP A 571 -15.60 -4.23 -5.86
C ASP A 571 -16.63 -4.43 -7.00
N ALA A 572 -17.35 -5.54 -6.94
CA ALA A 572 -18.39 -5.91 -7.92
C ALA A 572 -19.55 -4.91 -8.02
N ASN A 573 -19.79 -4.12 -6.98
CA ASN A 573 -20.86 -3.13 -6.93
C ASN A 573 -20.37 -1.73 -7.36
N GLY A 574 -19.09 -1.60 -7.75
CA GLY A 574 -18.47 -0.32 -8.09
C GLY A 574 -18.06 0.51 -6.87
N ASN A 575 -18.11 -0.05 -5.65
CA ASN A 575 -17.57 0.63 -4.48
C ASN A 575 -16.05 0.52 -4.50
N GLY A 576 -15.38 1.48 -3.85
CA GLY A 576 -13.94 1.39 -3.69
C GLY A 576 -13.30 2.66 -3.16
N GLU A 577 -11.98 2.58 -3.03
CA GLU A 577 -11.14 3.65 -2.50
C GLU A 577 -9.85 3.73 -3.28
N PHE A 578 -9.43 4.95 -3.60
CA PHE A 578 -8.08 5.24 -4.11
C PHE A 578 -7.37 6.24 -3.21
N PHE A 579 -6.11 5.94 -2.95
CA PHE A 579 -5.19 6.76 -2.18
C PHE A 579 -3.97 7.09 -3.03
N VAL A 580 -3.25 8.13 -2.61
CA VAL A 580 -1.95 8.50 -3.19
C VAL A 580 -0.94 8.53 -2.07
N SER A 581 0.29 8.10 -2.32
CA SER A 581 1.35 8.18 -1.31
C SER A 581 2.58 8.89 -1.85
N LEU A 582 3.09 9.80 -1.03
CA LEU A 582 4.37 10.48 -1.21
C LEU A 582 5.40 10.03 -0.17
N ILE A 583 5.08 9.02 0.64
CA ILE A 583 5.99 8.41 1.62
C ILE A 583 5.93 6.90 1.38
N SER A 584 6.92 6.43 0.63
CA SER A 584 6.87 5.09 0.07
C SER A 584 8.26 4.52 -0.21
N ALA A 585 8.31 3.20 -0.36
CA ALA A 585 9.48 2.47 -0.76
C ALA A 585 9.15 1.54 -1.93
N LEU A 586 10.04 1.44 -2.90
CA LEU A 586 10.05 0.39 -3.90
C LEU A 586 11.17 -0.58 -3.55
N VAL A 587 10.80 -1.78 -3.13
CA VAL A 587 11.72 -2.88 -2.78
C VAL A 587 11.76 -3.84 -3.95
N SER A 588 12.91 -3.94 -4.60
CA SER A 588 13.17 -4.92 -5.65
C SER A 588 14.08 -6.05 -5.11
N GLU A 589 14.46 -6.98 -5.99
CA GLU A 589 15.45 -8.00 -5.62
C GLU A 589 16.81 -7.35 -5.28
N SER A 590 17.26 -6.37 -6.05
CA SER A 590 18.63 -5.81 -5.94
C SER A 590 18.73 -4.46 -5.23
N SER A 591 17.64 -3.72 -5.08
CA SER A 591 17.68 -2.37 -4.52
C SER A 591 16.42 -2.00 -3.73
N VAL A 592 16.59 -1.02 -2.84
CA VAL A 592 15.50 -0.32 -2.15
C VAL A 592 15.58 1.14 -2.57
N ALA A 593 14.52 1.65 -3.18
CA ALA A 593 14.37 3.07 -3.46
C ALA A 593 13.33 3.67 -2.49
N LEU A 594 13.70 4.73 -1.78
CA LEU A 594 12.82 5.49 -0.90
C LEU A 594 12.40 6.78 -1.58
N TYR A 595 11.14 7.15 -1.35
CA TYR A 595 10.54 8.35 -1.92
C TYR A 595 9.90 9.19 -0.83
N ALA A 596 10.18 10.50 -0.88
CA ALA A 596 9.54 11.50 -0.04
C ALA A 596 9.17 12.73 -0.85
N GLY A 597 7.87 13.06 -0.87
CA GLY A 597 7.38 14.30 -1.48
C GLY A 597 7.34 15.48 -0.50
N CYS A 598 7.62 16.68 -0.98
CA CYS A 598 7.43 17.93 -0.25
C CYS A 598 6.87 19.02 -1.17
N ASP A 599 6.18 19.99 -0.58
CA ASP A 599 5.67 21.14 -1.30
C ASP A 599 6.71 22.25 -1.45
N ILE A 600 6.84 22.78 -2.66
CA ILE A 600 7.68 23.91 -3.01
C ILE A 600 6.79 25.08 -3.36
N VAL A 601 6.98 26.18 -2.63
CA VAL A 601 6.36 27.50 -2.81
C VAL A 601 7.46 28.58 -2.90
N ALA A 602 7.12 29.78 -3.35
CA ALA A 602 8.07 30.84 -3.73
C ALA A 602 9.12 31.21 -2.66
N TYR A 603 8.81 31.02 -1.38
CA TYR A 603 9.67 31.34 -0.22
C TYR A 603 10.20 30.09 0.49
N SER A 604 10.13 28.91 -0.14
CA SER A 604 10.72 27.70 0.41
C SER A 604 12.23 27.85 0.54
N ASP A 605 12.80 27.19 1.55
CA ASP A 605 14.24 27.09 1.71
C ASP A 605 14.71 25.67 1.30
N PRO A 606 15.69 25.52 0.41
CA PRO A 606 16.18 24.21 -0.02
C PRO A 606 16.70 23.32 1.11
N GLU A 607 17.31 23.90 2.17
CA GLU A 607 17.80 23.11 3.31
C GLU A 607 16.63 22.61 4.16
N ASP A 608 15.62 23.46 4.40
CA ASP A 608 14.41 23.05 5.10
C ASP A 608 13.70 21.91 4.36
N LYS A 609 13.65 21.96 3.01
CA LYS A 609 13.00 20.94 2.19
C LYS A 609 13.80 19.64 2.13
N LEU A 610 15.12 19.72 2.13
CA LEU A 610 16.00 18.57 2.26
C LEU A 610 15.78 17.89 3.61
N PHE A 611 15.69 18.69 4.67
CA PHE A 611 15.43 18.22 6.01
C PHE A 611 14.05 17.54 6.13
N GLU A 612 12.99 18.17 5.60
CA GLU A 612 11.62 17.64 5.60
C GLU A 612 11.53 16.28 4.89
N THR A 613 12.10 16.18 3.69
CA THR A 613 12.09 14.92 2.91
C THR A 613 12.92 13.83 3.58
N THR A 614 14.03 14.17 4.25
CA THR A 614 14.83 13.22 5.03
C THR A 614 14.01 12.61 6.17
N LEU A 615 13.32 13.43 6.97
CA LEU A 615 12.45 12.94 8.05
C LEU A 615 11.29 12.06 7.53
N LYS A 616 10.76 12.37 6.35
CA LYS A 616 9.74 11.54 5.70
C LYS A 616 10.31 10.18 5.27
N MET A 617 11.50 10.14 4.68
CA MET A 617 12.16 8.88 4.31
C MET A 617 12.53 8.02 5.53
N GLU A 618 12.90 8.64 6.65
CA GLU A 618 13.16 7.94 7.92
C GLU A 618 11.96 7.10 8.40
N THR A 619 10.74 7.48 8.02
CA THR A 619 9.53 6.70 8.29
C THR A 619 9.62 5.31 7.63
N MET A 620 10.02 5.26 6.36
CA MET A 620 10.18 4.00 5.64
C MET A 620 11.45 3.26 6.05
N LEU A 621 12.58 3.96 6.30
CA LEU A 621 13.83 3.35 6.80
C LEU A 621 13.61 2.63 8.14
N SER A 622 12.96 3.29 9.10
CA SER A 622 12.66 2.73 10.42
C SER A 622 11.75 1.49 10.30
N ALA A 623 10.79 1.51 9.38
CA ALA A 623 9.94 0.37 9.11
C ALA A 623 10.72 -0.81 8.52
N LEU A 624 11.61 -0.55 7.56
CA LEU A 624 12.34 -1.58 6.82
C LEU A 624 13.48 -2.23 7.62
N GLY A 625 13.94 -1.62 8.71
CA GLY A 625 14.98 -2.28 9.49
C GLY A 625 15.67 -1.42 10.51
N GLU A 626 16.08 -0.20 10.18
CA GLU A 626 17.15 0.48 10.93
C GLU A 626 16.87 0.61 12.43
N THR A 627 17.76 0.03 13.25
CA THR A 627 17.72 0.24 14.69
C THR A 627 18.05 1.70 14.98
N GLN A 628 17.21 2.29 15.82
CA GLN A 628 17.39 3.58 16.50
C GLN A 628 18.79 3.84 17.10
N LYS A 629 19.69 2.84 17.20
CA LYS A 629 21.05 3.01 17.72
C LYS A 629 22.02 3.64 16.71
N ASP A 630 21.91 3.35 15.41
CA ASP A 630 22.81 3.90 14.36
C ASP A 630 22.17 5.02 13.53
N ALA A 631 20.87 5.25 13.74
CA ALA A 631 20.26 6.54 13.45
C ALA A 631 20.98 7.70 14.19
N GLY A 632 21.97 7.46 15.06
CA GLY A 632 22.82 8.48 15.69
C GLY A 632 23.51 9.46 14.72
N ALA A 633 23.71 9.09 13.45
CA ALA A 633 24.22 10.03 12.44
C ALA A 633 23.13 10.97 11.87
N LEU A 634 21.86 10.58 11.91
CA LEU A 634 20.69 11.35 11.42
C LEU A 634 19.78 11.89 12.54
N ARG A 635 19.92 11.37 13.78
CA ARG A 635 19.18 11.71 15.01
C ARG A 635 19.50 13.08 15.61
N PHE A 636 20.24 13.93 14.90
CA PHE A 636 20.48 15.28 15.39
C PHE A 636 19.22 16.16 15.42
N SER A 637 18.05 15.67 15.01
CA SER A 637 16.88 16.52 14.78
C SER A 637 15.56 16.14 15.47
N VAL A 638 15.50 15.02 16.20
CA VAL A 638 14.39 14.76 17.14
C VAL A 638 14.94 14.20 18.46
N LEU A 639 16.01 14.81 18.95
CA LEU A 639 16.29 14.74 20.38
C LEU A 639 15.06 15.32 21.10
N LYS A 640 14.60 14.67 22.17
CA LYS A 640 13.75 15.30 23.21
C LYS A 640 14.59 16.37 23.92
N ILE A 641 15.09 17.36 23.19
CA ILE A 641 15.81 18.51 23.75
C ILE A 641 14.74 19.36 24.41
N LYS A 642 14.84 19.50 25.73
CA LYS A 642 14.08 20.52 26.44
C LYS A 642 14.64 21.88 26.04
N MET A 643 14.05 22.50 25.01
CA MET A 643 14.42 23.82 24.53
C MET A 643 14.05 24.87 25.58
N LEU A 644 15.05 25.40 26.28
CA LEU A 644 14.89 26.54 27.19
C LEU A 644 15.19 27.83 26.43
N ARG A 645 14.13 28.52 25.98
CA ARG A 645 14.28 29.82 25.30
C ARG A 645 14.57 30.91 26.34
N LEU A 646 15.79 31.46 26.29
CA LEU A 646 16.18 32.60 27.12
C LEU A 646 16.04 33.87 26.29
N SER A 647 15.21 34.80 26.76
CA SER A 647 14.96 36.08 26.07
C SER A 647 16.09 37.10 26.26
N GLU A 648 16.93 36.96 27.29
CA GLU A 648 18.07 37.86 27.56
C GLU A 648 19.23 37.07 28.18
N CYS A 649 20.46 37.25 27.68
CA CYS A 649 21.67 36.62 28.23
C CYS A 649 21.89 36.98 29.72
N LYS A 650 21.45 38.16 30.17
CA LYS A 650 21.55 38.59 31.57
C LYS A 650 20.67 37.76 32.53
N LYS A 651 19.63 37.09 32.02
CA LYS A 651 18.73 36.21 32.79
C LYS A 651 19.27 34.78 32.99
N LEU A 652 20.47 34.47 32.50
CA LEU A 652 21.17 33.21 32.76
C LEU A 652 21.50 33.01 34.25
N LYS A 653 21.63 34.09 35.04
CA LYS A 653 21.93 34.00 36.48
C LYS A 653 20.76 33.37 37.26
N GLY A 654 20.97 32.16 37.77
CA GLY A 654 20.14 31.54 38.81
C GLY A 654 18.91 30.75 38.34
N LYS A 655 18.68 30.60 37.02
CA LYS A 655 17.54 29.83 36.48
C LYS A 655 17.89 28.47 35.88
N VAL A 656 19.18 28.17 35.74
CA VAL A 656 19.66 26.90 35.19
C VAL A 656 20.63 26.30 36.22
N PRO A 657 20.32 25.14 36.81
CA PRO A 657 21.26 24.43 37.66
C PRO A 657 22.54 24.07 36.87
N PRO A 658 23.74 24.15 37.47
CA PRO A 658 24.92 23.55 36.85
C PRO A 658 24.62 22.08 36.52
N GLN A 659 25.01 21.61 35.31
CA GLN A 659 24.85 20.23 34.81
C GLN A 659 23.50 19.84 34.17
N GLU A 660 22.55 20.76 33.95
CA GLU A 660 21.28 20.46 33.24
C GLU A 660 21.23 20.86 31.75
N ILE A 661 22.23 21.59 31.23
CA ILE A 661 22.30 22.01 29.82
C ILE A 661 23.54 21.41 29.16
N ASP A 662 23.33 20.53 28.18
CA ASP A 662 24.40 19.90 27.40
C ASP A 662 25.02 20.85 26.37
N LEU A 663 24.20 21.69 25.72
CA LEU A 663 24.61 22.60 24.65
C LEU A 663 23.84 23.92 24.73
N GLY A 664 24.53 25.04 24.55
CA GLY A 664 23.96 26.37 24.36
C GLY A 664 24.14 26.85 22.92
N ILE A 665 23.16 27.57 22.36
CA ILE A 665 23.29 28.18 21.03
C ILE A 665 23.16 29.69 21.20
N MET A 666 24.17 30.46 20.80
CA MET A 666 24.20 31.91 20.93
C MET A 666 24.79 32.56 19.68
N ALA A 667 24.28 33.73 19.30
CA ALA A 667 24.88 34.52 18.24
C ALA A 667 26.26 35.04 18.71
N VAL A 668 27.34 34.65 18.04
CA VAL A 668 28.72 35.01 18.42
C VAL A 668 29.26 36.17 17.61
N SER A 669 28.85 36.29 16.34
CA SER A 669 29.25 37.38 15.46
C SER A 669 28.26 37.57 14.32
N ASN A 670 28.33 38.74 13.69
CA ASN A 670 27.62 39.09 12.47
C ASN A 670 28.65 39.59 11.43
N SER A 671 28.46 39.26 10.16
CA SER A 671 29.39 39.66 9.08
C SER A 671 29.50 41.17 8.89
N THR A 672 28.47 41.91 9.28
CA THR A 672 28.36 43.37 9.10
C THR A 672 28.80 44.14 10.35
N ILE A 673 28.50 43.61 11.54
CA ILE A 673 28.71 44.30 12.84
C ILE A 673 29.94 43.76 13.59
N GLY A 674 30.46 42.58 13.21
CA GLY A 674 31.55 41.91 13.89
C GLY A 674 31.08 41.06 15.07
N LYS A 675 31.92 40.90 16.10
CA LYS A 675 31.58 40.08 17.27
C LYS A 675 30.47 40.72 18.11
N ILE A 676 29.61 39.88 18.68
CA ILE A 676 28.51 40.33 19.54
C ILE A 676 29.02 40.41 20.98
N SER A 677 29.21 41.64 21.45
CA SER A 677 29.85 41.94 22.73
C SER A 677 29.09 41.40 23.95
N GLU A 678 27.76 41.31 23.86
CA GLU A 678 26.92 40.68 24.89
C GLU A 678 27.21 39.19 25.03
N THR A 679 27.50 38.51 23.92
CA THR A 679 27.82 37.08 23.91
C THR A 679 29.25 36.86 24.41
N GLU A 680 30.21 37.69 23.99
CA GLU A 680 31.58 37.64 24.54
C GLU A 680 31.59 37.83 26.07
N SER A 681 30.88 38.84 26.56
CA SER A 681 30.74 39.09 28.01
C SER A 681 30.00 37.96 28.73
N ALA A 682 29.08 37.26 28.06
CA ALA A 682 28.37 36.12 28.64
C ALA A 682 29.24 34.86 28.73
N MET A 683 30.21 34.70 27.82
CA MET A 683 31.12 33.54 27.75
C MET A 683 32.37 33.70 28.63
N ASP A 684 32.82 34.93 28.87
CA ASP A 684 34.07 35.20 29.58
C ASP A 684 34.09 34.60 31.00
N GLY A 685 35.18 33.87 31.33
CA GLY A 685 35.40 33.23 32.62
C GLY A 685 34.49 32.05 33.00
N LYS A 686 33.64 31.54 32.09
CA LYS A 686 32.63 30.50 32.40
C LYS A 686 32.93 29.09 31.91
N GLY A 687 34.12 28.84 31.37
CA GLY A 687 34.50 27.52 30.86
C GLY A 687 33.62 27.03 29.71
N LEU A 688 33.04 27.93 28.90
CA LEU A 688 32.27 27.55 27.72
C LEU A 688 33.22 27.38 26.53
N THR A 689 33.13 26.27 25.81
CA THR A 689 33.87 26.01 24.58
C THR A 689 32.92 25.96 23.39
N GLU A 690 33.28 26.64 22.30
CA GLU A 690 32.55 26.53 21.04
C GLU A 690 32.91 25.20 20.37
N VAL A 691 31.94 24.29 20.27
CA VAL A 691 32.10 22.96 19.68
C VAL A 691 31.66 22.91 18.22
N SER A 692 30.83 23.86 17.79
CA SER A 692 30.41 24.00 16.39
C SER A 692 29.95 25.44 16.12
N ARG A 693 29.92 25.82 14.84
CA ARG A 693 29.48 27.14 14.38
C ARG A 693 28.47 26.98 13.25
N ILE A 694 27.32 27.65 13.38
CA ILE A 694 26.25 27.65 12.40
C ILE A 694 26.15 29.05 11.80
N GLN A 695 26.18 29.17 10.48
CA GLN A 695 25.96 30.43 9.79
C GLN A 695 24.50 30.51 9.35
N ILE A 696 23.82 31.61 9.68
CA ILE A 696 22.48 31.91 9.18
C ILE A 696 22.56 33.22 8.38
N ASN A 697 22.27 33.14 7.09
CA ASN A 697 22.16 34.33 6.25
C ASN A 697 20.87 35.07 6.61
N ILE A 698 21.00 36.34 6.99
CA ILE A 698 19.86 37.18 7.32
C ILE A 698 19.42 37.90 6.06
N LYS A 699 18.23 37.53 5.57
CA LYS A 699 17.57 38.25 4.48
C LYS A 699 16.44 39.08 5.05
N HIS A 700 16.51 40.39 4.87
CA HIS A 700 15.42 41.28 5.24
C HIS A 700 14.49 41.52 4.05
N ALA A 701 13.20 41.25 4.25
CA ALA A 701 12.16 41.52 3.28
C ALA A 701 11.18 42.56 3.82
N ALA A 702 10.62 43.38 2.94
CA ALA A 702 9.55 44.32 3.25
C ALA A 702 8.20 43.68 2.96
N PHE A 703 7.29 43.79 3.92
CA PHE A 703 5.93 43.27 3.83
C PHE A 703 4.89 44.37 4.06
N LYS A 704 3.75 44.25 3.36
CA LYS A 704 2.58 45.13 3.43
C LYS A 704 1.34 44.33 3.81
N LEU A 705 0.35 45.03 4.37
CA LEU A 705 -0.96 44.45 4.65
C LEU A 705 -1.80 44.27 3.38
N ASN A 706 -1.66 45.18 2.40
CA ASN A 706 -2.44 45.18 1.15
C ASN A 706 -1.52 45.40 -0.05
N ALA A 707 -1.60 44.51 -1.04
CA ALA A 707 -0.84 44.59 -2.30
C ALA A 707 -1.11 45.89 -3.09
N SER A 708 -2.29 46.49 -2.92
CA SER A 708 -2.70 47.72 -3.60
C SER A 708 -2.04 48.99 -3.05
N LEU A 709 -1.32 48.90 -1.92
CA LEU A 709 -0.64 50.04 -1.32
C LEU A 709 0.61 50.40 -2.14
N SER A 710 0.53 51.51 -2.89
CA SER A 710 1.66 52.03 -3.64
C SER A 710 2.82 52.44 -2.72
N ASN A 711 4.06 52.24 -3.16
CA ASN A 711 5.25 52.56 -2.37
C ASN A 711 5.35 54.04 -1.95
N LEU A 712 4.82 54.96 -2.77
CA LEU A 712 4.78 56.40 -2.48
C LEU A 712 3.87 56.74 -1.28
N ASN A 713 2.89 55.89 -0.99
CA ASN A 713 1.91 56.08 0.07
C ASN A 713 2.32 55.39 1.38
N VAL A 714 3.50 54.76 1.43
CA VAL A 714 4.02 54.14 2.64
C VAL A 714 4.49 55.23 3.61
N LYS A 715 3.86 55.31 4.79
CA LYS A 715 4.18 56.33 5.81
C LYS A 715 5.31 55.91 6.75
N TYR A 716 5.41 54.62 7.04
CA TYR A 716 6.37 54.10 8.02
C TYR A 716 7.04 52.82 7.55
N ALA A 717 8.33 52.70 7.83
CA ALA A 717 9.07 51.44 7.75
C ALA A 717 9.42 50.98 9.16
N VAL A 718 8.89 49.82 9.57
CA VAL A 718 8.90 49.36 10.96
C VAL A 718 9.73 48.09 11.11
N SER A 719 10.74 48.10 11.98
CA SER A 719 11.56 46.92 12.33
C SER A 719 12.46 47.21 13.54
N HIS A 720 13.28 46.24 13.93
CA HIS A 720 14.36 46.48 14.90
C HIS A 720 15.35 47.52 14.36
N GLU A 721 15.95 48.31 15.24
CA GLU A 721 16.86 49.40 14.88
C GLU A 721 18.00 48.94 13.97
N ALA A 722 18.61 47.79 14.28
CA ALA A 722 19.67 47.20 13.45
C ALA A 722 19.21 46.86 12.02
N ALA A 723 18.01 46.29 11.87
CA ALA A 723 17.48 45.92 10.55
C ALA A 723 17.09 47.16 9.72
N LEU A 724 16.58 48.21 10.37
CA LEU A 724 16.30 49.50 9.71
C LEU A 724 17.58 50.19 9.26
N ALA A 725 18.65 50.12 10.06
CA ALA A 725 19.94 50.67 9.70
C ALA A 725 20.56 49.93 8.50
N GLU A 726 20.43 48.61 8.47
CA GLU A 726 20.96 47.76 7.41
C GLU A 726 20.22 47.91 6.07
N CYS A 727 18.92 48.22 6.10
CA CYS A 727 18.12 48.38 4.88
C CYS A 727 17.94 49.85 4.47
N LYS A 728 18.65 50.80 5.09
CA LYS A 728 18.32 52.23 5.07
C LYS A 728 18.29 52.82 3.66
N ASN A 729 19.28 52.49 2.82
CA ASN A 729 19.37 53.05 1.47
C ASN A 729 18.28 52.47 0.56
N ASN A 730 18.06 51.17 0.63
CA ASN A 730 16.99 50.51 -0.12
C ASN A 730 15.59 50.92 0.36
N ILE A 731 15.39 51.18 1.65
CA ILE A 731 14.13 51.77 2.14
C ILE A 731 13.92 53.14 1.51
N LYS A 732 14.94 54.00 1.53
CA LYS A 732 14.84 55.36 0.98
C LYS A 732 14.60 55.36 -0.53
N SER A 733 15.17 54.40 -1.25
CA SER A 733 14.99 54.23 -2.69
C SER A 733 13.58 53.72 -3.03
N ASN A 734 13.16 52.62 -2.38
CA ASN A 734 11.91 51.95 -2.70
C ASN A 734 10.69 52.64 -2.07
N TYR A 735 10.85 53.33 -0.93
CA TYR A 735 9.79 53.96 -0.14
C TYR A 735 10.20 55.38 0.31
N PRO A 736 10.27 56.35 -0.61
CA PRO A 736 10.90 57.65 -0.36
C PRO A 736 10.21 58.49 0.73
N ASN A 737 8.92 58.26 0.98
CA ASN A 737 8.12 58.99 1.98
C ASN A 737 8.06 58.29 3.35
N ALA A 738 8.63 57.09 3.48
CA ALA A 738 8.52 56.28 4.69
C ALA A 738 9.45 56.80 5.80
N LYS A 739 8.89 57.03 7.00
CA LYS A 739 9.66 57.33 8.21
C LYS A 739 10.07 56.02 8.91
N LEU A 740 11.32 55.93 9.34
CA LEU A 740 11.81 54.77 10.09
C LEU A 740 11.20 54.76 11.50
N ARG A 741 10.62 53.64 11.91
CA ARG A 741 10.01 53.44 13.24
C ARG A 741 10.61 52.19 13.90
N PRO A 742 11.57 52.35 14.82
CA PRO A 742 12.18 51.20 15.50
C PRO A 742 11.20 50.53 16.47
N ILE A 743 11.29 49.21 16.58
CA ILE A 743 10.57 48.36 17.53
C ILE A 743 11.52 47.37 18.21
N GLU A 744 11.11 46.77 19.32
CA GLU A 744 11.97 45.89 20.13
C GLU A 744 12.46 44.63 19.39
N ASN A 745 11.67 44.11 18.46
CA ASN A 745 12.02 42.88 17.75
C ASN A 745 11.45 42.88 16.33
N THR A 746 12.31 42.54 15.36
CA THR A 746 11.98 42.39 13.95
C THR A 746 10.78 41.47 13.68
N GLY A 747 10.59 40.43 14.52
CA GLY A 747 9.48 39.49 14.41
C GLY A 747 8.14 39.98 14.96
N LEU A 748 8.10 41.08 15.73
CA LEU A 748 6.85 41.67 16.25
C LEU A 748 6.14 42.53 15.20
N GLY A 749 6.90 43.16 14.29
CA GLY A 749 6.34 44.05 13.26
C GLY A 749 5.18 43.42 12.49
N PRO A 750 5.35 42.22 11.89
CA PRO A 750 4.27 41.53 11.19
C PRO A 750 3.00 41.30 12.03
N GLN A 751 3.17 40.88 13.29
CA GLN A 751 2.05 40.65 14.20
C GLN A 751 1.29 41.95 14.49
N MET A 752 2.02 43.03 14.80
CA MET A 752 1.44 44.34 15.10
C MET A 752 0.70 44.93 13.89
N LEU A 753 1.21 44.69 12.67
CA LEU A 753 0.56 45.16 11.45
C LEU A 753 -0.77 44.43 11.18
N VAL A 754 -0.82 43.11 11.39
CA VAL A 754 -2.07 42.33 11.22
C VAL A 754 -3.06 42.61 12.34
N ALA A 755 -2.58 42.84 13.57
CA ALA A 755 -3.42 43.20 14.71
C ALA A 755 -4.00 44.63 14.63
N GLY A 756 -3.60 45.43 13.64
CA GLY A 756 -4.05 46.82 13.48
C GLY A 756 -3.38 47.82 14.44
N GLU A 757 -2.31 47.40 15.14
CA GLU A 757 -1.53 48.26 16.03
C GLU A 757 -0.56 49.18 15.24
N LEU A 758 -0.21 48.78 14.02
CA LEU A 758 0.48 49.61 13.05
C LEU A 758 -0.50 50.08 11.99
N ASP A 759 -0.32 51.32 11.52
CA ASP A 759 -1.14 51.91 10.46
C ASP A 759 -1.01 51.06 9.19
N SER A 760 -2.13 50.79 8.51
CA SER A 760 -2.18 49.98 7.27
C SER A 760 -1.31 50.51 6.12
N SER A 761 -0.87 51.77 6.19
CA SER A 761 0.13 52.38 5.29
C SER A 761 1.59 52.17 5.73
N SER A 762 1.84 51.26 6.68
CA SER A 762 3.19 50.89 7.11
C SER A 762 3.70 49.66 6.37
N ILE A 763 5.00 49.61 6.12
CA ILE A 763 5.71 48.38 5.78
C ILE A 763 6.42 47.85 7.02
N VAL A 764 6.50 46.53 7.14
CA VAL A 764 7.32 45.87 8.17
C VAL A 764 8.49 45.20 7.50
N ILE A 765 9.69 45.40 8.06
CA ILE A 765 10.92 44.79 7.54
C ILE A 765 11.27 43.63 8.44
N CYS A 766 11.27 42.41 7.91
CA CYS A 766 11.51 41.22 8.70
C CYS A 766 12.07 40.07 7.84
N PRO A 767 12.60 38.99 8.46
CA PRO A 767 12.87 37.77 7.71
C PRO A 767 11.62 37.30 6.95
N PRO A 768 11.76 36.80 5.71
CA PRO A 768 10.64 36.34 4.90
C PRO A 768 9.67 35.41 5.65
N LYS A 769 10.22 34.44 6.38
CA LYS A 769 9.46 33.50 7.21
C LYS A 769 8.53 34.20 8.21
N ALA A 770 8.93 35.35 8.77
CA ALA A 770 8.12 36.08 9.74
C ALA A 770 6.95 36.82 9.08
N GLY A 771 7.17 37.46 7.93
CA GLY A 771 6.09 38.16 7.22
C GLY A 771 5.04 37.20 6.64
N VAL A 772 5.51 36.11 6.02
CA VAL A 772 4.66 35.03 5.47
C VAL A 772 3.82 34.38 6.55
N LYS A 773 4.39 34.14 7.74
CA LYS A 773 3.65 33.53 8.86
C LYS A 773 2.37 34.29 9.22
N TYR A 774 2.39 35.61 9.12
CA TYR A 774 1.22 36.45 9.41
C TYR A 774 0.40 36.78 8.15
N GLY A 775 0.73 36.16 7.01
CA GLY A 775 -0.07 36.30 5.81
C GLY A 775 0.04 37.65 5.12
N LEU A 776 1.12 38.38 5.38
CA LEU A 776 1.38 39.68 4.75
C LEU A 776 1.90 39.50 3.33
N VAL A 777 1.63 40.50 2.48
CA VAL A 777 2.12 40.54 1.10
C VAL A 777 3.57 41.00 1.09
N MET A 778 4.47 40.16 0.58
CA MET A 778 5.86 40.56 0.39
C MET A 778 5.97 41.55 -0.77
N ASP A 779 6.57 42.71 -0.53
CA ASP A 779 6.78 43.74 -1.55
C ASP A 779 8.20 43.67 -2.13
N HIS A 780 9.20 43.40 -1.27
CA HIS A 780 10.59 43.24 -1.65
C HIS A 780 11.27 42.18 -0.77
N GLU A 781 12.05 41.27 -1.36
CA GLU A 781 12.61 40.10 -0.65
C GLU A 781 14.01 40.33 -0.04
N ASN A 782 14.83 41.20 -0.65
CA ASN A 782 16.20 41.50 -0.21
C ASN A 782 16.38 43.02 -0.11
N LEU A 783 15.92 43.59 0.99
CA LEU A 783 15.99 45.01 1.28
C LEU A 783 17.31 45.42 1.94
N SER A 784 18.14 44.47 2.39
CA SER A 784 19.45 44.77 2.97
C SER A 784 20.35 45.53 1.99
N ASP A 785 21.02 46.57 2.46
CA ASP A 785 21.95 47.36 1.65
C ASP A 785 23.24 46.59 1.31
N THR A 786 23.52 45.50 2.05
CA THR A 786 24.61 44.56 1.82
C THR A 786 24.07 43.17 1.43
N THR A 787 24.73 42.52 0.47
CA THR A 787 24.28 41.22 -0.07
C THR A 787 24.67 40.03 0.81
N ASP A 788 25.68 40.18 1.68
CA ASP A 788 26.30 39.11 2.45
C ASP A 788 26.14 39.29 3.98
N ASN A 789 24.93 39.64 4.43
CA ASN A 789 24.65 39.68 5.87
C ASN A 789 24.38 38.27 6.42
N ALA A 790 25.25 37.84 7.34
CA ALA A 790 25.16 36.54 7.99
C ALA A 790 25.48 36.67 9.47
N THR A 791 24.68 36.00 10.30
CA THR A 791 24.95 35.86 11.74
C THR A 791 25.47 34.46 12.00
N PHE A 792 26.61 34.40 12.68
CA PHE A 792 27.23 33.16 13.13
C PHE A 792 26.74 32.87 14.55
N PHE A 793 26.21 31.66 14.74
CA PHE A 793 25.79 31.13 16.01
C PHE A 793 26.79 30.08 16.47
N GLY A 794 27.39 30.30 17.63
CA GLY A 794 28.23 29.31 18.29
C GLY A 794 27.36 28.30 19.01
N VAL A 795 27.64 27.01 18.79
CA VAL A 795 27.18 25.91 19.64
C VAL A 795 28.22 25.74 20.73
N LEU A 796 27.84 26.06 21.95
CA LEU A 796 28.69 26.13 23.12
C LEU A 796 28.43 24.93 24.03
N LYS A 797 29.48 24.29 24.53
CA LYS A 797 29.42 23.25 25.57
C LYS A 797 30.12 23.78 26.82
N LEU A 798 29.66 23.44 28.02
CA LEU A 798 30.51 23.60 29.20
C LEU A 798 31.72 22.67 29.04
N ALA A 799 32.92 23.19 29.25
CA ALA A 799 34.13 22.40 29.38
C ALA A 799 33.95 21.46 30.59
N ASP A 800 34.30 20.19 30.38
CA ASP A 800 34.17 19.13 31.40
C ASP A 800 35.09 19.38 32.60
#